data_AF-A0A3P6AIP7-F1
#
_entry.id   AF-A0A3P6AIP7-F1
#
_cell.length_a   1.000
_cell.length_b   1.000
_cell.length_c   1.000
_cell.angle_alpha   90.00
_cell.angle_beta   90.00
_cell.angle_gamma   90.00
#
_symmetry.space_group_name_H-M   'P 1'
#
loop_
_entity.id
_entity.type
_entity.pdbx_description
1 polymer ?
#
loop_
_entity_poly.entity_id
_entity_poly.type
_entity_poly.pdbx_seq_one_letter_code
_entity_poly.pdbx_strand_id
1 'polypeptide(L)'
;MDPGRLPMLLWQRAGTDLLGLRMEETPTNFKGGNPTRGGLRAWMFLLCGVVLIQLFAGQTDAQRSRGPWQTLSGDAPLVIARGGFSGLFPDSSLNAYSFAQLISVAGAALWCDVQLTKDGAGICFPDLKLNNASTIDFVYPNRKKSYLVNGVPTQGWFTIEFSLRELSNVTCKLIRGILSRSEKFDGMYPISTVEDVTTQIKPESFWLNVQHDAFYAQQNLSMSSFLISASRNVSIDYVSSPEVNFFKKIAGGFGPNGPSFVFQFLGKEEFEPTTNRTYGSILSNLTFVKTFASGILVPKSYILPLDDKQYLLPPTSLVKDAHKAGLQVYVSGFANDIDIVHDYSFDPVTEYLSFVDNGNFSVDGVLSDFPITASSSIECFSHLGKNATKQVDFLVVSKNGASGDYPGCTDLAYDKAIKDGADVIDCSVQMSSDGIPFCSRSIDLSNNTMISQTPYAQRSTHVPEISSNGGIYTFSLTWAEIRSLTPAIVNPFRVYNIFRNPKETNSGKLILLSEFLNLAKNSTSLSGVLISPPNFIVSFRMQCMRGLDAIKAVLDTLTETGYSNGITTTKVMIQSTESSVLVDFKKQSKYETVYQVEKIIGDINDFAIQEIKKFANAVVVRKETVLSLFDSFITRQTNVVEKLQKSKLPVYVELFQNEFVSQPYDFFSDPTVEINSYVLGARINGTITEFPFTAARYKRNRCLGEKIPPLYMAPVEPGAFLQVVNALPPDQAPNPVFTDEDVSAYDHYKRCSHPFSCGDQGGLLYPFWIPDREACGSPGFILNCSSGFAEITVSSVKFRILKANYTSRIIRLARPDYIDNLCPSNPLNGPFYQTALQLAGDTNLLTMLYDCQDLSSLIYSSEAYNYFTEFQCKDHKEGANNYCVVINSSSSLFNGRDGIDLLKKNCTKDVSMPVSGFNLHTLHSDNLKKTLQQGFELELKQDCSLCLNSKGACGYNQSLGKFVCYCDDGTHGQNYFEMFLCIKTEVTQLTVFSDFLVSGSVAGVVMFLVILSLFLCFLWKREARRRQQNLKSLIPLRQYTYAQVKRITKSFAEVVGRGGFGIVYRGTLSDGRMVAVKVLKDSKGNGEDFTNEVASMSQTSHLNIVTLLGFCSEGSKRAIIYEFLGNGSP
;
A
#
# COMPACT_ATOMS: atom_id res chain seq x y z
N MET A 1 -17.70 -21.88 23.06
CA MET A 1 -17.23 -22.34 21.75
C MET A 1 -16.40 -23.58 22.00
N ASP A 2 -16.66 -24.67 21.28
CA ASP A 2 -15.99 -25.96 21.44
C ASP A 2 -14.51 -25.83 21.03
N PRO A 3 -13.51 -26.12 21.89
CA PRO A 3 -12.09 -25.96 21.56
C PRO A 3 -11.64 -26.77 20.34
N GLY A 4 -12.43 -27.76 19.90
CA GLY A 4 -12.21 -28.52 18.66
C GLY A 4 -12.66 -27.85 17.36
N ARG A 5 -13.31 -26.68 17.38
CA ARG A 5 -13.85 -26.04 16.14
C ARG A 5 -12.83 -25.23 15.35
N LEU A 6 -11.81 -24.64 15.98
CA LEU A 6 -10.76 -23.89 15.29
C LEU A 6 -9.91 -24.79 14.37
N PRO A 7 -9.36 -25.93 14.84
CA PRO A 7 -8.58 -26.82 13.98
C PRO A 7 -9.40 -27.37 12.81
N MET A 8 -10.70 -27.59 13.01
CA MET A 8 -11.61 -28.09 11.99
C MET A 8 -12.00 -27.03 10.95
N LEU A 9 -12.22 -25.77 11.36
CA LEU A 9 -12.56 -24.66 10.45
C LEU A 9 -11.34 -24.12 9.68
N LEU A 10 -10.15 -24.17 10.28
CA LEU A 10 -8.90 -23.69 9.69
C LEU A 10 -8.32 -24.64 8.62
N TRP A 11 -8.82 -25.88 8.47
CA TRP A 11 -8.18 -26.89 7.60
C TRP A 11 -9.13 -27.87 6.88
N GLN A 12 -10.46 -27.75 7.04
CA GLN A 12 -11.42 -28.61 6.31
C GLN A 12 -11.51 -28.33 4.80
N ARG A 13 -10.94 -27.23 4.28
CA ARG A 13 -10.99 -26.91 2.84
C ARG A 13 -9.73 -27.27 2.06
N ALA A 14 -8.55 -27.36 2.69
CA ALA A 14 -7.34 -27.83 2.02
C ALA A 14 -7.42 -29.32 1.59
N GLY A 15 -8.23 -30.13 2.28
CA GLY A 15 -8.41 -31.55 1.96
C GLY A 15 -9.39 -31.85 0.82
N THR A 16 -10.25 -30.91 0.44
CA THR A 16 -11.36 -31.17 -0.51
C THR A 16 -11.01 -30.98 -1.99
N ASP A 17 -9.92 -30.28 -2.32
CA ASP A 17 -9.48 -30.11 -3.73
C ASP A 17 -8.40 -31.12 -4.18
N LEU A 18 -8.00 -32.04 -3.29
CA LEU A 18 -7.00 -33.10 -3.57
C LEU A 18 -7.60 -34.51 -3.76
N LEU A 19 -8.92 -34.67 -3.68
CA LEU A 19 -9.62 -35.96 -3.89
C LEU A 19 -10.50 -35.92 -5.14
N GLY A 20 -9.85 -35.72 -6.29
CA GLY A 20 -10.43 -35.82 -7.62
C GLY A 20 -9.93 -37.01 -8.42
N LEU A 21 -9.81 -38.21 -7.85
CA LEU A 21 -9.56 -39.42 -8.64
C LEU A 21 -10.46 -40.59 -8.19
N ARG A 22 -11.36 -40.89 -9.12
CA ARG A 22 -12.31 -41.99 -9.21
C ARG A 22 -11.60 -43.34 -9.09
N MET A 23 -11.87 -44.12 -8.04
CA MET A 23 -11.51 -45.54 -7.98
C MET A 23 -12.57 -46.35 -8.73
N GLU A 24 -12.22 -46.88 -9.89
CA GLU A 24 -12.94 -47.96 -10.55
C GLU A 24 -12.56 -49.29 -9.89
N GLU A 25 -13.56 -49.98 -9.35
CA GLU A 25 -13.45 -51.37 -8.92
C GLU A 25 -13.46 -52.31 -10.14
N THR A 26 -12.50 -53.22 -10.23
CA THR A 26 -12.78 -54.60 -10.68
C THR A 26 -11.79 -55.61 -10.07
N PRO A 27 -12.22 -56.86 -9.80
CA PRO A 27 -11.51 -57.81 -8.93
C PRO A 27 -10.84 -58.96 -9.70
N THR A 28 -9.86 -59.66 -9.10
CA THR A 28 -9.62 -61.10 -9.39
C THR A 28 -8.78 -61.81 -8.31
N ASN A 29 -9.23 -63.04 -8.03
CA ASN A 29 -8.73 -64.05 -7.08
C ASN A 29 -7.30 -64.58 -7.37
N PHE A 30 -6.58 -65.10 -6.36
CA PHE A 30 -6.50 -66.54 -5.97
C PHE A 30 -5.24 -66.92 -5.14
N LYS A 31 -5.50 -67.74 -4.08
CA LYS A 31 -4.74 -68.89 -3.49
C LYS A 31 -3.41 -68.69 -2.72
N GLY A 32 -3.30 -69.44 -1.62
CA GLY A 32 -2.17 -69.44 -0.68
C GLY A 32 -1.30 -70.71 -0.67
N GLY A 33 -0.43 -70.82 0.34
CA GLY A 33 0.39 -72.00 0.65
C GLY A 33 1.57 -71.73 1.62
N ASN A 34 1.71 -72.57 2.65
CA ASN A 34 2.68 -72.62 3.77
C ASN A 34 4.19 -72.55 3.44
N PRO A 35 5.05 -72.32 4.48
CA PRO A 35 6.44 -72.81 4.49
C PRO A 35 6.83 -73.63 5.75
N THR A 36 7.62 -74.71 5.59
CA THR A 36 8.50 -75.28 6.65
C THR A 36 9.73 -76.00 6.08
N ARG A 37 10.79 -76.07 6.93
CA ARG A 37 12.13 -76.73 6.85
C ARG A 37 13.23 -75.97 6.09
N GLY A 38 14.47 -75.79 6.57
CA GLY A 38 15.17 -76.21 7.81
C GLY A 38 16.62 -76.67 7.55
N GLY A 39 17.62 -75.89 8.01
CA GLY A 39 18.88 -76.30 8.70
C GLY A 39 20.06 -77.01 8.00
N LEU A 40 21.30 -76.58 8.31
CA LEU A 40 22.54 -77.36 8.61
C LEU A 40 23.63 -76.40 9.18
N ARG A 41 24.00 -76.45 10.49
CA ARG A 41 25.21 -77.08 11.15
C ARG A 41 26.57 -76.39 10.85
N ALA A 42 27.57 -76.21 11.74
CA ALA A 42 27.91 -76.63 13.11
C ALA A 42 29.11 -75.75 13.62
N TRP A 43 29.16 -75.27 14.87
CA TRP A 43 29.96 -75.77 16.03
C TRP A 43 31.37 -76.31 15.75
N MET A 44 32.41 -75.53 16.11
CA MET A 44 33.62 -76.01 16.79
C MET A 44 34.44 -74.85 17.42
N PHE A 45 34.96 -75.07 18.63
CA PHE A 45 35.95 -74.28 19.39
C PHE A 45 35.46 -73.23 20.41
N LEU A 46 34.78 -73.74 21.44
CA LEU A 46 34.87 -73.30 22.82
C LEU A 46 36.12 -73.96 23.47
N LEU A 47 37.19 -73.19 23.72
CA LEU A 47 38.14 -73.30 24.85
C LEU A 47 39.41 -72.47 24.60
N CYS A 48 39.30 -71.14 24.72
CA CYS A 48 40.44 -70.26 25.06
C CYS A 48 39.99 -68.90 25.65
N GLY A 49 38.73 -68.76 26.06
CA GLY A 49 38.13 -67.48 26.47
C GLY A 49 38.05 -67.24 27.98
N VAL A 50 38.99 -67.77 28.78
CA VAL A 50 38.98 -67.62 30.25
C VAL A 50 40.23 -66.90 30.80
N VAL A 51 41.15 -66.41 29.94
CA VAL A 51 42.37 -65.70 30.42
C VAL A 51 42.53 -64.26 29.89
N LEU A 52 41.60 -63.75 29.06
CA LEU A 52 41.67 -62.35 28.55
C LEU A 52 40.66 -61.39 29.21
N ILE A 53 39.92 -61.82 30.24
CA ILE A 53 38.92 -61.01 30.97
C ILE A 53 39.55 -60.19 32.12
N GLN A 54 40.88 -60.11 32.23
CA GLN A 54 41.57 -59.35 33.31
C GLN A 54 42.53 -58.25 32.82
N LEU A 55 42.53 -57.87 31.52
CA LEU A 55 43.46 -56.84 31.02
C LEU A 55 42.86 -55.70 30.16
N PHE A 56 41.53 -55.56 30.09
CA PHE A 56 40.91 -54.31 29.60
C PHE A 56 39.84 -53.81 30.57
N ALA A 57 40.27 -53.60 31.82
CA ALA A 57 39.65 -52.60 32.69
C ALA A 57 40.32 -51.25 32.35
N GLY A 58 39.73 -50.52 31.42
CA GLY A 58 40.21 -49.22 30.97
C GLY A 58 39.69 -48.90 29.58
N GLN A 59 38.83 -47.88 29.49
CA GLN A 59 38.12 -47.39 28.30
C GLN A 59 36.87 -48.18 27.87
N THR A 60 35.79 -47.98 28.62
CA THR A 60 34.45 -47.97 28.04
C THR A 60 33.85 -46.60 28.27
N ASP A 61 34.25 -45.65 27.44
CA ASP A 61 33.47 -44.46 27.13
C ASP A 61 33.61 -44.22 25.63
N ALA A 62 32.49 -43.82 25.00
CA ALA A 62 32.28 -43.60 23.57
C ALA A 62 31.97 -44.84 22.72
N GLN A 63 30.67 -45.14 22.58
CA GLN A 63 29.95 -45.09 21.28
C GLN A 63 28.51 -45.59 21.48
N ARG A 64 27.64 -44.72 22.01
CA ARG A 64 26.25 -44.64 21.53
C ARG A 64 26.28 -43.62 20.39
N SER A 65 25.66 -43.93 19.25
CA SER A 65 25.62 -43.05 18.08
C SER A 65 25.00 -41.69 18.47
N ARG A 66 25.84 -40.68 18.68
CA ARG A 66 25.37 -39.30 18.89
C ARG A 66 24.79 -38.80 17.57
N GLY A 67 23.57 -38.26 17.60
CA GLY A 67 22.97 -37.59 16.45
C GLY A 67 23.81 -36.40 15.97
N PRO A 68 23.36 -35.66 14.93
CA PRO A 68 24.08 -34.50 14.42
C PRO A 68 24.15 -33.33 15.42
N TRP A 69 23.30 -33.37 16.45
CA TRP A 69 23.16 -32.32 17.45
C TRP A 69 24.25 -32.38 18.51
N GLN A 70 24.78 -31.21 18.89
CA GLN A 70 25.76 -31.07 19.96
C GLN A 70 25.08 -30.82 21.33
N THR A 71 23.89 -31.38 21.52
CA THR A 71 23.13 -31.38 22.77
C THR A 71 23.74 -32.39 23.76
N LEU A 72 23.31 -32.37 25.02
CA LEU A 72 23.81 -33.30 26.02
C LEU A 72 23.45 -34.76 25.68
N SER A 73 22.23 -34.99 25.16
CA SER A 73 21.77 -36.32 24.75
C SER A 73 22.18 -36.71 23.33
N GLY A 74 22.47 -35.73 22.46
CA GLY A 74 22.67 -35.91 21.03
C GLY A 74 21.39 -35.92 20.21
N ASP A 75 20.24 -35.68 20.85
CA ASP A 75 18.92 -35.55 20.21
C ASP A 75 18.65 -34.10 19.77
N ALA A 76 17.59 -33.91 18.99
CA ALA A 76 17.14 -32.59 18.58
C ALA A 76 16.73 -31.73 19.78
N PRO A 77 16.99 -30.41 19.77
CA PRO A 77 16.55 -29.50 20.82
C PRO A 77 15.03 -29.53 21.03
N LEU A 78 14.58 -29.49 22.28
CA LEU A 78 13.18 -29.44 22.64
C LEU A 78 12.57 -28.07 22.33
N VAL A 79 11.44 -28.04 21.63
CA VAL A 79 10.60 -26.83 21.48
C VAL A 79 9.68 -26.72 22.69
N ILE A 80 9.71 -25.58 23.38
CA ILE A 80 8.87 -25.30 24.54
C ILE A 80 7.99 -24.08 24.21
N ALA A 81 6.69 -24.28 24.17
CA ALA A 81 5.70 -23.26 23.80
C ALA A 81 5.23 -22.49 25.04
N ARG A 82 5.74 -21.26 25.22
CA ARG A 82 5.45 -20.42 26.40
C ARG A 82 3.98 -20.03 26.48
N GLY A 83 3.23 -20.63 27.41
CA GLY A 83 1.79 -20.37 27.52
C GLY A 83 1.01 -20.84 26.28
N GLY A 84 1.56 -21.78 25.50
CA GLY A 84 1.10 -22.12 24.16
C GLY A 84 1.63 -21.13 23.11
N PHE A 85 0.77 -20.68 22.20
CA PHE A 85 1.10 -19.68 21.18
C PHE A 85 0.79 -18.26 21.69
N SER A 86 1.53 -17.82 22.70
CA SER A 86 1.35 -16.51 23.36
C SER A 86 1.75 -15.31 22.49
N GLY A 87 2.41 -15.53 21.36
CA GLY A 87 2.69 -14.50 20.35
C GLY A 87 1.44 -13.94 19.65
N LEU A 88 0.34 -14.69 19.62
CA LEU A 88 -0.92 -14.28 18.99
C LEU A 88 -2.10 -14.26 19.96
N PHE A 89 -2.24 -15.31 20.77
CA PHE A 89 -3.35 -15.47 21.70
C PHE A 89 -2.96 -15.03 23.12
N PRO A 90 -3.94 -14.69 23.99
CA PRO A 90 -3.67 -14.54 25.41
C PRO A 90 -2.97 -15.79 25.97
N ASP A 91 -1.89 -15.56 26.70
CA ASP A 91 -1.04 -16.60 27.31
C ASP A 91 -1.89 -17.56 28.15
N SER A 92 -1.59 -18.85 28.04
CA SER A 92 -2.21 -19.93 28.81
C SER A 92 -3.70 -20.14 28.50
N SER A 93 -4.21 -19.57 27.41
CA SER A 93 -5.54 -19.90 26.90
C SER A 93 -5.56 -21.28 26.24
N LEU A 94 -6.69 -21.99 26.31
CA LEU A 94 -6.84 -23.30 25.66
C LEU A 94 -6.60 -23.26 24.15
N ASN A 95 -6.95 -22.16 23.48
CA ASN A 95 -6.66 -21.98 22.06
C ASN A 95 -5.16 -21.73 21.79
N ALA A 96 -4.45 -21.03 22.68
CA ALA A 96 -3.00 -20.90 22.57
C ALA A 96 -2.33 -22.27 22.67
N TYR A 97 -2.77 -23.12 23.61
CA TYR A 97 -2.25 -24.49 23.77
C TYR A 97 -2.60 -25.40 22.59
N SER A 98 -3.87 -25.42 22.17
CA SER A 98 -4.30 -26.27 21.05
C SER A 98 -3.65 -25.87 19.73
N PHE A 99 -3.50 -24.57 19.49
CA PHE A 99 -2.80 -24.07 18.31
C PHE A 99 -1.32 -24.42 18.37
N ALA A 100 -0.63 -24.18 19.49
CA ALA A 100 0.78 -24.56 19.64
C ALA A 100 1.03 -26.05 19.39
N GLN A 101 0.18 -26.95 19.91
CA GLN A 101 0.33 -28.39 19.67
C GLN A 101 0.15 -28.77 18.18
N LEU A 102 -0.68 -28.02 17.44
CA LEU A 102 -0.92 -28.28 16.02
C LEU A 102 0.25 -27.82 15.12
N ILE A 103 0.88 -26.69 15.46
CA ILE A 103 1.90 -26.02 14.64
C ILE A 103 3.31 -26.08 15.26
N SER A 104 3.58 -27.13 16.03
CA SER A 104 4.92 -27.43 16.56
C SER A 104 5.40 -28.80 16.12
N VAL A 105 6.70 -29.07 16.30
CA VAL A 105 7.27 -30.41 16.16
C VAL A 105 6.63 -31.40 17.15
N ALA A 106 6.60 -32.69 16.78
CA ALA A 106 6.16 -33.74 17.68
C ALA A 106 7.03 -33.75 18.95
N GLY A 107 6.40 -33.96 20.11
CA GLY A 107 7.05 -33.89 21.42
C GLY A 107 7.29 -32.48 21.95
N ALA A 108 6.79 -31.42 21.30
CA ALA A 108 6.87 -30.07 21.84
C ALA A 108 6.20 -29.96 23.23
N ALA A 109 6.87 -29.29 24.16
CA ALA A 109 6.39 -29.15 25.52
C ALA A 109 5.50 -27.90 25.67
N LEU A 110 4.32 -28.05 26.27
CA LEU A 110 3.46 -26.92 26.61
C LEU A 110 3.87 -26.36 27.98
N TRP A 111 4.16 -25.06 28.04
CA TRP A 111 4.58 -24.38 29.26
C TRP A 111 3.41 -23.74 29.98
N CYS A 112 3.29 -24.01 31.27
CA CYS A 112 2.30 -23.42 32.17
C CYS A 112 3.01 -22.81 33.39
N ASP A 113 2.87 -21.49 33.56
CA ASP A 113 3.24 -20.81 34.81
C ASP A 113 2.17 -21.09 35.86
N VAL A 114 2.53 -21.85 36.90
CA VAL A 114 1.58 -22.33 37.90
C VAL A 114 1.41 -21.29 39.01
N GLN A 115 0.18 -20.84 39.20
CA GLN A 115 -0.21 -19.95 40.31
C GLN A 115 -1.28 -20.63 41.17
N LEU A 116 -1.24 -20.45 42.49
CA LEU A 116 -2.25 -21.01 43.40
C LEU A 116 -3.34 -19.98 43.73
N THR A 117 -4.58 -20.43 43.71
CA THR A 117 -5.76 -19.70 44.19
C THR A 117 -5.85 -19.73 45.72
N LYS A 118 -6.77 -18.92 46.28
CA LYS A 118 -7.05 -18.88 47.72
C LYS A 118 -7.37 -20.24 48.33
N ASP A 119 -8.07 -21.09 47.58
CA ASP A 119 -8.48 -22.45 47.94
C ASP A 119 -7.45 -23.53 47.55
N GLY A 120 -6.27 -23.13 47.08
CA GLY A 120 -5.15 -24.03 46.80
C GLY A 120 -5.26 -24.78 45.46
N ALA A 121 -6.12 -24.34 44.54
CA ALA A 121 -6.15 -24.88 43.18
C ALA A 121 -5.06 -24.24 42.32
N GLY A 122 -4.46 -25.02 41.42
CA GLY A 122 -3.42 -24.54 40.51
C GLY A 122 -3.99 -24.12 39.16
N ILE A 123 -3.71 -22.89 38.75
CA ILE A 123 -4.07 -22.32 37.46
C ILE A 123 -2.82 -22.08 36.61
N CYS A 124 -2.98 -22.18 35.29
CA CYS A 124 -1.97 -21.74 34.33
C CYS A 124 -2.16 -20.25 34.06
N PHE A 125 -1.23 -19.42 34.56
CA PHE A 125 -1.33 -17.98 34.45
C PHE A 125 0.06 -17.32 34.52
N PRO A 126 0.41 -16.42 33.58
CA PRO A 126 1.80 -15.98 33.34
C PRO A 126 2.41 -15.07 34.43
N ASP A 127 1.57 -14.44 35.27
CA ASP A 127 2.02 -13.41 36.21
C ASP A 127 1.33 -13.53 37.57
N LEU A 128 2.06 -13.28 38.66
CA LEU A 128 1.47 -13.31 40.00
C LEU A 128 0.30 -12.33 40.18
N LYS A 129 0.33 -11.19 39.48
CA LYS A 129 -0.76 -10.21 39.44
C LYS A 129 -1.71 -10.54 38.29
N LEU A 130 -2.92 -10.93 38.66
CA LEU A 130 -4.00 -11.27 37.73
C LEU A 130 -4.34 -10.13 36.77
N ASN A 131 -4.22 -8.87 37.19
CA ASN A 131 -4.54 -7.71 36.34
C ASN A 131 -3.53 -7.48 35.19
N ASN A 132 -2.41 -8.22 35.14
CA ASN A 132 -1.45 -8.08 34.05
C ASN A 132 -1.87 -8.88 32.80
N ALA A 133 -2.71 -9.92 32.96
CA ALA A 133 -3.15 -10.77 31.84
C ALA A 133 -4.61 -11.24 31.97
N SER A 134 -5.42 -10.54 32.78
CA SER A 134 -6.88 -10.78 32.86
C SER A 134 -7.67 -9.51 33.15
N THR A 135 -8.98 -9.58 32.95
CA THR A 135 -9.96 -8.51 33.25
C THR A 135 -10.34 -8.37 34.73
N ILE A 136 -9.56 -8.95 35.66
CA ILE A 136 -9.92 -9.05 37.08
C ILE A 136 -10.16 -7.70 37.76
N ASP A 137 -9.47 -6.66 37.31
CA ASP A 137 -9.55 -5.30 37.82
C ASP A 137 -10.89 -4.64 37.47
N PHE A 138 -11.45 -4.96 36.30
CA PHE A 138 -12.81 -4.56 35.92
C PHE A 138 -13.88 -5.34 36.68
N VAL A 139 -13.64 -6.63 36.94
CA VAL A 139 -14.62 -7.49 37.64
C VAL A 139 -14.65 -7.19 39.14
N TYR A 140 -13.49 -6.96 39.77
CA TYR A 140 -13.35 -6.73 41.21
C TYR A 140 -12.49 -5.49 41.53
N PRO A 141 -12.90 -4.27 41.15
CA PRO A 141 -12.07 -3.05 41.24
C PRO A 141 -11.62 -2.72 42.66
N ASN A 142 -12.40 -3.10 43.67
CA ASN A 142 -12.13 -2.76 45.07
C ASN A 142 -11.30 -3.82 45.82
N ARG A 143 -10.84 -4.89 45.15
CA ARG A 143 -10.10 -6.00 45.78
C ARG A 143 -8.58 -5.94 45.55
N LYS A 144 -8.05 -4.77 45.24
CA LYS A 144 -6.61 -4.54 45.14
C LYS A 144 -5.96 -4.65 46.53
N LYS A 145 -4.87 -5.41 46.65
CA LYS A 145 -4.09 -5.52 47.89
C LYS A 145 -2.60 -5.27 47.66
N SER A 146 -1.86 -5.12 48.75
CA SER A 146 -0.40 -4.97 48.73
C SER A 146 0.22 -6.12 49.52
N TYR A 147 1.19 -6.80 48.91
CA TYR A 147 1.96 -7.87 49.54
C TYR A 147 3.45 -7.66 49.32
N LEU A 148 4.29 -8.26 50.18
CA LEU A 148 5.73 -8.31 49.96
C LEU A 148 6.05 -9.47 49.03
N VAL A 149 6.42 -9.17 47.79
CA VAL A 149 6.89 -10.16 46.82
C VAL A 149 8.41 -10.02 46.75
N ASN A 150 9.14 -11.07 47.14
CA ASN A 150 10.61 -11.04 47.24
C ASN A 150 11.15 -9.84 48.06
N GLY A 151 10.44 -9.45 49.11
CA GLY A 151 10.81 -8.31 49.97
C GLY A 151 10.39 -6.94 49.44
N VAL A 152 9.79 -6.85 48.25
CA VAL A 152 9.33 -5.60 47.65
C VAL A 152 7.81 -5.44 47.82
N PRO A 153 7.32 -4.33 48.41
CA PRO A 153 5.89 -4.03 48.46
C PRO A 153 5.31 -3.91 47.05
N THR A 154 4.46 -4.86 46.68
CA THR A 154 3.85 -4.95 45.35
C THR A 154 2.33 -4.86 45.50
N GLN A 155 1.72 -3.90 44.82
CA GLN A 155 0.28 -3.69 44.86
C GLN A 155 -0.39 -4.23 43.58
N GLY A 156 -1.49 -4.97 43.71
CA GLY A 156 -2.19 -5.57 42.58
C GLY A 156 -3.33 -6.50 43.00
N TRP A 157 -3.83 -7.28 42.04
CA TRP A 157 -4.80 -8.34 42.25
C TRP A 157 -4.07 -9.67 42.25
N PHE A 158 -3.93 -10.29 43.43
CA PHE A 158 -3.14 -11.50 43.60
C PHE A 158 -4.03 -12.74 43.56
N THR A 159 -3.52 -13.84 43.02
CA THR A 159 -4.29 -15.11 42.89
C THR A 159 -4.81 -15.64 44.24
N ILE A 160 -4.06 -15.42 45.32
CA ILE A 160 -4.40 -15.84 46.69
C ILE A 160 -5.64 -15.14 47.27
N GLU A 161 -6.12 -14.07 46.64
CA GLU A 161 -7.31 -13.33 47.09
C GLU A 161 -8.61 -13.92 46.54
N PHE A 162 -8.52 -14.78 45.54
CA PHE A 162 -9.66 -15.29 44.79
C PHE A 162 -9.70 -16.82 44.86
N SER A 163 -10.87 -17.36 45.13
CA SER A 163 -11.11 -18.81 44.97
C SER A 163 -11.19 -19.19 43.50
N LEU A 164 -10.95 -20.46 43.17
CA LEU A 164 -11.10 -20.95 41.79
C LEU A 164 -12.50 -20.63 41.25
N ARG A 165 -13.54 -20.79 42.07
CA ARG A 165 -14.93 -20.47 41.67
C ARG A 165 -15.14 -18.99 41.32
N GLU A 166 -14.44 -18.07 41.99
CA GLU A 166 -14.48 -16.64 41.65
C GLU A 166 -13.73 -16.35 40.35
N LEU A 167 -12.61 -17.04 40.09
CA LEU A 167 -11.85 -16.89 38.84
C LEU A 167 -12.51 -17.58 37.64
N SER A 168 -13.25 -18.66 37.87
CA SER A 168 -14.10 -19.31 36.87
C SER A 168 -15.37 -18.51 36.53
N ASN A 169 -15.55 -17.32 37.11
CA ASN A 169 -16.64 -16.43 36.75
C ASN A 169 -16.53 -16.05 35.26
N VAL A 170 -17.65 -16.07 34.54
CA VAL A 170 -17.72 -15.84 33.08
C VAL A 170 -17.15 -14.48 32.69
N THR A 171 -17.13 -13.50 33.59
CA THR A 171 -16.59 -12.15 33.33
C THR A 171 -15.08 -12.04 33.52
N CYS A 172 -14.44 -12.95 34.26
CA CYS A 172 -12.98 -12.96 34.43
C CYS A 172 -12.36 -13.68 33.22
N LYS A 173 -11.72 -12.91 32.35
CA LYS A 173 -11.24 -13.38 31.05
C LYS A 173 -9.77 -13.03 30.88
N LEU A 174 -9.06 -13.90 30.17
CA LEU A 174 -7.68 -13.66 29.76
C LEU A 174 -7.62 -12.51 28.74
N ILE A 175 -6.57 -11.72 28.84
CA ILE A 175 -6.20 -10.65 27.91
C ILE A 175 -4.70 -10.76 27.61
N ARG A 176 -4.24 -10.11 26.54
CA ARG A 176 -2.81 -9.99 26.22
C ARG A 176 -2.04 -9.40 27.41
N GLY A 177 -0.93 -10.05 27.76
CA GLY A 177 0.02 -9.51 28.75
C GLY A 177 0.98 -8.46 28.18
N ILE A 178 1.15 -8.46 26.85
CA ILE A 178 2.03 -7.55 26.12
C ILE A 178 1.16 -6.66 25.23
N LEU A 179 1.18 -5.35 25.48
CA LEU A 179 0.28 -4.39 24.83
C LEU A 179 0.56 -4.18 23.33
N SER A 180 1.75 -4.54 22.85
CA SER A 180 2.07 -4.50 21.41
C SER A 180 1.47 -5.67 20.62
N ARG A 181 1.02 -6.74 21.28
CA ARG A 181 0.37 -7.89 20.63
C ARG A 181 -1.12 -7.63 20.39
N SER A 182 -1.76 -8.40 19.53
CA SER A 182 -3.15 -8.20 19.10
C SER A 182 -4.16 -8.19 20.26
N GLU A 183 -5.01 -7.17 20.38
CA GLU A 183 -6.17 -7.15 21.30
C GLU A 183 -7.31 -8.05 20.84
N LYS A 184 -7.27 -8.51 19.60
CA LYS A 184 -8.46 -9.05 18.93
C LYS A 184 -8.96 -10.34 19.57
N PHE A 185 -8.15 -10.96 20.42
CA PHE A 185 -8.45 -12.17 21.17
C PHE A 185 -8.69 -11.91 22.68
N ASP A 186 -8.63 -10.65 23.12
CA ASP A 186 -8.85 -10.26 24.52
C ASP A 186 -10.29 -10.54 24.94
N GLY A 187 -10.48 -11.00 26.18
CA GLY A 187 -11.81 -11.18 26.75
C GLY A 187 -12.53 -12.45 26.28
N MET A 188 -11.92 -13.26 25.41
CA MET A 188 -12.58 -14.44 24.83
C MET A 188 -12.47 -15.70 25.70
N TYR A 189 -11.38 -15.84 26.47
CA TYR A 189 -11.02 -17.10 27.12
C TYR A 189 -11.05 -17.02 28.65
N PRO A 190 -11.58 -18.05 29.35
CA PRO A 190 -11.47 -18.14 30.80
C PRO A 190 -10.06 -18.57 31.23
N ILE A 191 -9.72 -18.35 32.51
CA ILE A 191 -8.50 -18.91 33.13
C ILE A 191 -8.67 -20.43 33.26
N SER A 192 -7.64 -21.19 32.88
CA SER A 192 -7.63 -22.66 32.93
C SER A 192 -6.82 -23.20 34.11
N THR A 193 -7.29 -24.32 34.68
CA THR A 193 -6.51 -25.09 35.66
C THR A 193 -5.47 -25.98 34.97
N VAL A 194 -4.49 -26.46 35.74
CA VAL A 194 -3.50 -27.44 35.26
C VAL A 194 -4.19 -28.72 34.76
N GLU A 195 -5.25 -29.14 35.46
CA GLU A 195 -6.08 -30.28 35.09
C GLU A 195 -6.91 -30.02 33.83
N ASP A 196 -7.43 -28.81 33.62
CA ASP A 196 -8.17 -28.45 32.40
C ASP A 196 -7.30 -28.59 31.16
N VAL A 197 -6.05 -28.10 31.21
CA VAL A 197 -5.12 -28.22 30.09
C VAL A 197 -4.84 -29.70 29.79
N THR A 198 -4.60 -30.51 30.81
CA THR A 198 -4.30 -31.93 30.64
C THR A 198 -5.49 -32.72 30.08
N THR A 199 -6.70 -32.43 30.56
CA THR A 199 -7.92 -33.16 30.16
C THR A 199 -8.43 -32.77 28.79
N GLN A 200 -8.35 -31.47 28.43
CA GLN A 200 -8.90 -30.94 27.19
C GLN A 200 -7.89 -30.95 26.03
N ILE A 201 -6.61 -30.63 26.31
CA ILE A 201 -5.56 -30.54 25.29
C ILE A 201 -4.80 -31.85 25.17
N LYS A 202 -4.54 -32.53 26.29
CA LYS A 202 -3.72 -33.76 26.35
C LYS A 202 -2.33 -33.53 25.72
N PRO A 203 -1.49 -32.67 26.33
CA PRO A 203 -0.16 -32.39 25.83
C PRO A 203 0.69 -33.65 25.77
N GLU A 204 1.52 -33.78 24.72
CA GLU A 204 2.52 -34.86 24.62
C GLU A 204 3.63 -34.69 25.66
N SER A 205 4.01 -33.44 25.94
CA SER A 205 4.87 -33.10 27.05
C SER A 205 4.37 -31.85 27.77
N PHE A 206 4.38 -31.87 29.11
CA PHE A 206 3.89 -30.78 29.93
C PHE A 206 4.95 -30.24 30.89
N TRP A 207 5.15 -28.93 30.82
CA TRP A 207 6.15 -28.20 31.58
C TRP A 207 5.49 -27.24 32.57
N LEU A 208 5.71 -27.46 33.86
CA LEU A 208 5.15 -26.63 34.93
C LEU A 208 6.23 -25.73 35.55
N ASN A 209 6.03 -24.42 35.50
CA ASN A 209 6.94 -23.45 36.09
C ASN A 209 6.39 -22.87 37.40
N VAL A 210 7.18 -22.93 38.47
CA VAL A 210 6.86 -22.39 39.80
C VAL A 210 7.71 -21.16 40.07
N GLN A 211 7.14 -19.97 39.90
CA GLN A 211 7.86 -18.70 39.97
C GLN A 211 8.12 -18.18 41.40
N HIS A 212 7.19 -18.45 42.34
CA HIS A 212 7.12 -17.73 43.63
C HIS A 212 6.79 -18.63 44.85
N ASP A 213 7.47 -19.77 45.04
CA ASP A 213 7.20 -20.70 46.16
C ASP A 213 7.29 -20.01 47.53
N ALA A 214 8.30 -19.16 47.75
CA ALA A 214 8.47 -18.44 49.01
C ALA A 214 7.29 -17.52 49.33
N PHE A 215 6.68 -16.89 48.32
CA PHE A 215 5.50 -16.04 48.49
C PHE A 215 4.29 -16.87 48.93
N TYR A 216 4.02 -18.00 48.27
CA TYR A 216 2.90 -18.86 48.64
C TYR A 216 3.07 -19.47 50.04
N ALA A 217 4.31 -19.81 50.42
CA ALA A 217 4.62 -20.30 51.77
C ALA A 217 4.28 -19.28 52.87
N GLN A 218 4.47 -17.98 52.62
CA GLN A 218 4.06 -16.92 53.56
C GLN A 218 2.55 -16.84 53.78
N GLN A 219 1.76 -17.38 52.83
CA GLN A 219 0.31 -17.35 52.84
C GLN A 219 -0.30 -18.69 53.23
N ASN A 220 0.49 -19.58 53.85
CA ASN A 220 0.10 -20.94 54.22
C ASN A 220 -0.36 -21.83 53.04
N LEU A 221 0.14 -21.55 51.83
CA LEU A 221 -0.05 -22.40 50.64
C LEU A 221 1.28 -23.08 50.28
N SER A 222 1.23 -24.29 49.72
CA SER A 222 2.42 -25.05 49.34
C SER A 222 2.35 -25.53 47.90
N MET A 223 3.24 -24.98 47.07
CA MET A 223 3.41 -25.39 45.66
C MET A 223 3.86 -26.85 45.55
N SER A 224 4.78 -27.28 46.41
CA SER A 224 5.24 -28.67 46.45
C SER A 224 4.10 -29.65 46.74
N SER A 225 3.21 -29.36 47.70
CA SER A 225 2.07 -30.24 47.97
C SER A 225 1.07 -30.28 46.82
N PHE A 226 0.85 -29.13 46.17
CA PHE A 226 -0.01 -29.06 44.99
C PHE A 226 0.55 -29.93 43.87
N LEU A 227 1.83 -29.78 43.50
CA LEU A 227 2.45 -30.53 42.42
C LEU A 227 2.44 -32.05 42.66
N ILE A 228 2.72 -32.51 43.88
CA ILE A 228 2.67 -33.93 44.26
C ILE A 228 1.22 -34.47 44.19
N SER A 229 0.22 -33.64 44.50
CA SER A 229 -1.17 -34.00 44.36
C SER A 229 -1.58 -34.06 42.88
N ALA A 230 -1.21 -33.04 42.10
CA ALA A 230 -1.51 -32.93 40.67
C ALA A 230 -0.88 -34.08 39.88
N SER A 231 0.34 -34.51 40.22
CA SER A 231 1.05 -35.59 39.54
C SER A 231 0.38 -36.97 39.63
N ARG A 232 -0.66 -37.11 40.46
CA ARG A 232 -1.48 -38.34 40.51
C ARG A 232 -2.44 -38.44 39.32
N ASN A 233 -2.85 -37.29 38.79
CA ASN A 233 -3.86 -37.18 37.73
C ASN A 233 -3.29 -36.56 36.44
N VAL A 234 -2.14 -35.88 36.53
CA VAL A 234 -1.50 -35.14 35.44
C VAL A 234 -0.10 -35.72 35.21
N SER A 235 0.23 -36.01 33.96
CA SER A 235 1.61 -36.32 33.57
C SER A 235 2.41 -35.02 33.53
N ILE A 236 3.46 -34.95 34.34
CA ILE A 236 4.35 -33.78 34.42
C ILE A 236 5.74 -34.24 34.02
N ASP A 237 6.27 -33.73 32.92
CA ASP A 237 7.59 -34.13 32.41
C ASP A 237 8.69 -33.22 32.92
N TYR A 238 8.39 -31.93 33.10
CA TYR A 238 9.34 -30.92 33.53
C TYR A 238 8.75 -30.03 34.63
N VAL A 239 9.56 -29.75 35.65
CA VAL A 239 9.26 -28.76 36.68
C VAL A 239 10.41 -27.78 36.77
N SER A 240 10.13 -26.50 36.56
CA SER A 240 11.11 -25.43 36.73
C SER A 240 10.76 -24.47 37.86
N SER A 241 11.80 -23.86 38.44
CA SER A 241 11.64 -22.81 39.44
C SER A 241 12.92 -21.98 39.51
N PRO A 242 12.82 -20.67 39.81
CA PRO A 242 13.99 -19.84 40.10
C PRO A 242 14.45 -19.97 41.57
N GLU A 243 13.71 -20.66 42.45
CA GLU A 243 14.03 -20.73 43.88
C GLU A 243 14.75 -22.03 44.28
N VAL A 244 15.91 -21.93 44.91
CA VAL A 244 16.73 -23.12 45.27
C VAL A 244 16.07 -23.94 46.38
N ASN A 245 15.47 -23.30 47.39
CA ASN A 245 14.82 -24.03 48.48
C ASN A 245 13.56 -24.80 48.03
N PHE A 246 12.92 -24.42 46.92
CA PHE A 246 11.83 -25.19 46.34
C PHE A 246 12.30 -26.61 45.95
N PHE A 247 13.43 -26.72 45.25
CA PHE A 247 14.00 -28.02 44.87
C PHE A 247 14.36 -28.87 46.09
N LYS A 248 14.90 -28.27 47.16
CA LYS A 248 15.20 -29.00 48.40
C LYS A 248 13.95 -29.57 49.06
N LYS A 249 12.81 -28.87 48.99
CA LYS A 249 11.54 -29.36 49.55
C LYS A 249 10.94 -30.49 48.71
N ILE A 250 11.06 -30.42 47.39
CA ILE A 250 10.36 -31.32 46.46
C ILE A 250 11.17 -32.57 46.08
N ALA A 251 12.49 -32.56 46.28
CA ALA A 251 13.43 -33.60 45.83
C ALA A 251 13.14 -35.04 46.33
N GLY A 252 12.29 -35.21 47.35
CA GLY A 252 11.85 -36.53 47.84
C GLY A 252 10.35 -36.82 47.63
N GLY A 253 9.60 -35.91 47.01
CA GLY A 253 8.14 -36.01 46.86
C GLY A 253 7.68 -36.84 45.66
N PHE A 254 8.54 -37.01 44.65
CA PHE A 254 8.26 -37.76 43.44
C PHE A 254 8.94 -39.14 43.45
N GLY A 255 8.30 -40.13 42.79
CA GLY A 255 8.89 -41.46 42.61
C GLY A 255 10.09 -41.47 41.66
N PRO A 256 10.70 -42.65 41.39
CA PRO A 256 11.87 -42.78 40.52
C PRO A 256 11.63 -42.34 39.07
N ASN A 257 10.36 -42.28 38.63
CA ASN A 257 9.93 -41.77 37.32
C ASN A 257 9.34 -40.35 37.44
N GLY A 258 9.91 -39.52 38.31
CA GLY A 258 9.47 -38.13 38.51
C GLY A 258 9.86 -37.18 37.36
N PRO A 259 9.38 -35.94 37.40
CA PRO A 259 9.70 -34.93 36.40
C PRO A 259 11.19 -34.55 36.42
N SER A 260 11.67 -34.04 35.28
CA SER A 260 12.97 -33.39 35.18
C SER A 260 12.95 -32.02 35.86
N PHE A 261 13.88 -31.79 36.78
CA PHE A 261 13.99 -30.54 37.53
C PHE A 261 14.91 -29.55 36.84
N VAL A 262 14.39 -28.36 36.50
CA VAL A 262 15.14 -27.35 35.75
C VAL A 262 15.24 -26.05 36.55
N PHE A 263 16.46 -25.63 36.87
CA PHE A 263 16.68 -24.39 37.61
C PHE A 263 16.63 -23.17 36.68
N GLN A 264 15.74 -22.22 36.95
CA GLN A 264 15.57 -21.02 36.13
C GLN A 264 16.46 -19.88 36.63
N PHE A 265 17.33 -19.37 35.77
CA PHE A 265 18.10 -18.16 36.03
C PHE A 265 17.33 -16.91 35.56
N LEU A 266 17.35 -15.86 36.37
CA LEU A 266 16.83 -14.54 36.03
C LEU A 266 17.98 -13.60 35.61
N GLY A 267 17.91 -12.29 35.88
CA GLY A 267 19.03 -11.38 35.63
C GLY A 267 20.30 -11.74 36.43
N LYS A 268 21.50 -11.53 35.88
CA LYS A 268 22.78 -11.90 36.52
C LYS A 268 22.99 -11.24 37.88
N GLU A 269 22.53 -9.99 38.00
CA GLU A 269 22.61 -9.15 39.21
C GLU A 269 21.40 -9.33 40.14
N GLU A 270 20.38 -10.07 39.70
CA GLU A 270 19.23 -10.35 40.56
C GLU A 270 19.60 -11.39 41.62
N PHE A 271 18.98 -11.27 42.79
CA PHE A 271 19.19 -12.17 43.90
C PHE A 271 18.19 -13.31 43.88
N GLU A 272 18.70 -14.52 44.08
CA GLU A 272 17.86 -15.66 44.40
C GLU A 272 17.40 -15.52 45.87
N PRO A 273 16.08 -15.50 46.12
CA PRO A 273 15.54 -15.03 47.40
C PRO A 273 15.87 -15.95 48.58
N THR A 274 16.21 -17.22 48.34
CA THR A 274 16.38 -18.21 49.42
C THR A 274 17.82 -18.41 49.87
N THR A 275 18.79 -18.16 48.99
CA THR A 275 20.24 -18.26 49.23
C THR A 275 20.88 -16.89 49.43
N ASN A 276 20.17 -15.80 49.10
CA ASN A 276 20.66 -14.43 49.14
C ASN A 276 21.98 -14.24 48.35
N ARG A 277 22.12 -15.01 47.25
CA ARG A 277 23.22 -14.92 46.29
C ARG A 277 22.66 -14.44 44.95
N THR A 278 23.49 -13.78 44.16
CA THR A 278 23.11 -13.41 42.80
C THR A 278 23.06 -14.65 41.90
N TYR A 279 22.17 -14.63 40.90
CA TYR A 279 22.09 -15.71 39.90
C TYR A 279 23.43 -15.89 39.16
N GLY A 280 24.17 -14.80 38.92
CA GLY A 280 25.53 -14.87 38.36
C GLY A 280 26.53 -15.63 39.25
N SER A 281 26.46 -15.44 40.57
CA SER A 281 27.30 -16.19 41.52
C SER A 281 26.93 -17.67 41.54
N ILE A 282 25.64 -18.01 41.48
CA ILE A 282 25.18 -19.41 41.43
C ILE A 282 25.63 -20.08 40.13
N LEU A 283 25.55 -19.39 38.99
CA LEU A 283 25.96 -19.89 37.68
C LEU A 283 27.45 -20.28 37.65
N SER A 284 28.30 -19.58 38.39
CA SER A 284 29.74 -19.88 38.47
C SER A 284 30.05 -21.27 39.08
N ASN A 285 29.08 -21.89 39.77
CA ASN A 285 29.23 -23.20 40.39
C ASN A 285 28.15 -24.18 39.88
N LEU A 286 28.29 -24.62 38.63
CA LEU A 286 27.37 -25.56 37.99
C LEU A 286 27.30 -26.92 38.72
N THR A 287 28.38 -27.34 39.37
CA THR A 287 28.38 -28.53 40.24
C THR A 287 27.41 -28.42 41.41
N PHE A 288 27.24 -27.22 41.99
CA PHE A 288 26.23 -26.97 43.02
C PHE A 288 24.81 -27.08 42.44
N VAL A 289 24.56 -26.53 41.24
CA VAL A 289 23.25 -26.63 40.59
C VAL A 289 22.89 -28.09 40.28
N LYS A 290 23.88 -28.88 39.84
CA LYS A 290 23.71 -30.30 39.54
C LYS A 290 23.26 -31.15 40.74
N THR A 291 23.44 -30.68 41.98
CA THR A 291 22.99 -31.45 43.15
C THR A 291 21.47 -31.47 43.31
N PHE A 292 20.74 -30.56 42.66
CA PHE A 292 19.28 -30.44 42.81
C PHE A 292 18.51 -30.29 41.49
N ALA A 293 19.17 -30.04 40.36
CA ALA A 293 18.55 -29.89 39.05
C ALA A 293 19.22 -30.79 37.99
N SER A 294 18.43 -31.29 37.04
CA SER A 294 18.91 -32.01 35.84
C SER A 294 19.26 -31.07 34.70
N GLY A 295 18.70 -29.85 34.69
CA GLY A 295 18.98 -28.82 33.69
C GLY A 295 18.88 -27.40 34.22
N ILE A 296 19.21 -26.45 33.36
CA ILE A 296 19.14 -25.01 33.61
C ILE A 296 18.34 -24.31 32.51
N LEU A 297 17.52 -23.34 32.87
CA LEU A 297 16.83 -22.45 31.93
C LEU A 297 17.43 -21.05 32.09
N VAL A 298 18.04 -20.52 31.03
CA VAL A 298 18.76 -19.24 31.07
C VAL A 298 18.24 -18.26 30.02
N PRO A 299 18.25 -16.94 30.30
CA PRO A 299 17.97 -15.93 29.28
C PRO A 299 19.03 -15.98 28.15
N LYS A 300 18.62 -15.67 26.92
CA LYS A 300 19.51 -15.64 25.74
C LYS A 300 20.83 -14.87 25.95
N SER A 301 20.79 -13.78 26.71
CA SER A 301 21.95 -12.92 27.06
C SER A 301 23.04 -13.60 27.90
N TYR A 302 22.77 -14.77 28.48
CA TYR A 302 23.78 -15.54 29.22
C TYR A 302 24.74 -16.28 28.29
N ILE A 303 24.25 -16.69 27.12
CA ILE A 303 25.01 -17.47 26.14
C ILE A 303 25.60 -16.55 25.08
N LEU A 304 24.78 -15.66 24.52
CA LEU A 304 25.18 -14.66 23.54
C LEU A 304 24.94 -13.26 24.14
N PRO A 305 25.95 -12.69 24.83
CA PRO A 305 25.83 -11.37 25.41
C PRO A 305 25.80 -10.28 24.33
N LEU A 306 25.23 -9.13 24.67
CA LEU A 306 25.12 -7.97 23.77
C LEU A 306 26.01 -6.83 24.26
N ASP A 307 26.51 -6.02 23.33
CA ASP A 307 27.10 -4.71 23.63
C ASP A 307 26.02 -3.64 23.88
N ASP A 308 26.43 -2.45 24.32
CA ASP A 308 25.52 -1.32 24.58
C ASP A 308 24.76 -0.82 23.34
N LYS A 309 25.12 -1.31 22.14
CA LYS A 309 24.53 -0.95 20.85
C LYS A 309 23.71 -2.10 20.24
N GLN A 310 23.36 -3.12 21.03
CA GLN A 310 22.60 -4.30 20.58
C GLN A 310 23.29 -5.07 19.44
N TYR A 311 24.58 -5.35 19.58
CA TYR A 311 25.30 -6.32 18.75
C TYR A 311 25.80 -7.51 19.56
N LEU A 312 25.90 -8.66 18.93
CA LEU A 312 26.41 -9.89 19.53
C LEU A 312 27.89 -9.74 19.90
N LEU A 313 28.20 -10.12 21.14
CA LEU A 313 29.55 -10.41 21.60
C LEU A 313 29.86 -11.91 21.42
N PRO A 314 31.14 -12.32 21.51
CA PRO A 314 31.50 -13.73 21.40
C PRO A 314 30.71 -14.63 22.38
N PRO A 315 30.30 -15.83 21.96
CA PRO A 315 29.54 -16.74 22.81
C PRO A 315 30.30 -17.14 24.06
N THR A 316 29.59 -17.26 25.18
CA THR A 316 30.16 -17.75 26.44
C THR A 316 30.40 -19.28 26.39
N SER A 317 31.22 -19.79 27.30
CA SER A 317 31.45 -21.23 27.45
C SER A 317 30.31 -21.97 28.17
N LEU A 318 29.26 -21.26 28.60
CA LEU A 318 28.23 -21.76 29.51
C LEU A 318 27.61 -23.08 29.04
N VAL A 319 27.24 -23.19 27.77
CA VAL A 319 26.59 -24.40 27.24
C VAL A 319 27.51 -25.61 27.38
N LYS A 320 28.78 -25.46 26.98
CA LYS A 320 29.77 -26.53 27.06
C LYS A 320 30.11 -26.90 28.50
N ASP A 321 30.22 -25.91 29.39
CA ASP A 321 30.52 -26.12 30.80
C ASP A 321 29.36 -26.83 31.51
N ALA A 322 28.12 -26.46 31.19
CA ALA A 322 26.91 -27.12 31.69
C ALA A 322 26.79 -28.56 31.18
N HIS A 323 27.01 -28.80 29.88
CA HIS A 323 27.04 -30.14 29.32
C HIS A 323 28.13 -31.02 29.95
N LYS A 324 29.32 -30.46 30.20
CA LYS A 324 30.40 -31.15 30.91
C LYS A 324 30.04 -31.47 32.37
N ALA A 325 29.23 -30.63 33.02
CA ALA A 325 28.66 -30.89 34.33
C ALA A 325 27.43 -31.84 34.29
N GLY A 326 27.01 -32.29 33.11
CA GLY A 326 25.85 -33.15 32.92
C GLY A 326 24.50 -32.45 33.11
N LEU A 327 24.44 -31.13 32.87
CA LEU A 327 23.22 -30.33 32.92
C LEU A 327 22.72 -30.04 31.51
N GLN A 328 21.42 -30.23 31.27
CA GLN A 328 20.76 -29.75 30.05
C GLN A 328 20.61 -28.24 30.10
N VAL A 329 20.70 -27.57 28.95
CA VAL A 329 20.60 -26.11 28.83
C VAL A 329 19.42 -25.74 27.96
N TYR A 330 18.43 -25.10 28.58
CA TYR A 330 17.27 -24.50 27.92
C TYR A 330 17.43 -22.99 27.87
N VAL A 331 16.93 -22.36 26.82
CA VAL A 331 17.09 -20.91 26.62
C VAL A 331 15.74 -20.23 26.50
N SER A 332 15.57 -19.10 27.20
CA SER A 332 14.36 -18.28 27.16
C SER A 332 14.57 -16.91 26.51
N GLY A 333 13.46 -16.29 26.12
CA GLY A 333 13.43 -14.94 25.56
C GLY A 333 13.37 -14.89 24.04
N PHE A 334 12.88 -15.95 23.39
CA PHE A 334 12.62 -15.95 21.96
C PHE A 334 11.21 -15.45 21.65
N ALA A 335 11.13 -14.37 20.89
CA ALA A 335 9.90 -13.77 20.42
C ALA A 335 10.20 -13.08 19.08
N ASN A 336 9.33 -13.25 18.09
CA ASN A 336 9.57 -12.73 16.75
C ASN A 336 9.23 -11.22 16.63
N ASP A 337 8.48 -10.70 17.60
CA ASP A 337 7.94 -9.34 17.65
C ASP A 337 8.70 -8.41 18.60
N ILE A 338 9.81 -8.88 19.21
CA ILE A 338 10.59 -8.16 20.22
C ILE A 338 12.05 -8.08 19.78
N ASP A 339 12.64 -6.88 19.87
CA ASP A 339 14.06 -6.53 19.64
C ASP A 339 14.99 -7.68 19.22
N ILE A 340 14.94 -8.00 17.93
CA ILE A 340 15.90 -8.90 17.28
C ILE A 340 17.20 -8.13 17.05
N VAL A 341 18.31 -8.73 17.48
CA VAL A 341 19.66 -8.13 17.42
C VAL A 341 20.06 -7.83 15.97
N HIS A 342 20.79 -6.72 15.75
CA HIS A 342 21.18 -6.27 14.41
C HIS A 342 21.96 -7.31 13.60
N ASP A 343 22.76 -8.17 14.24
CA ASP A 343 23.52 -9.23 13.58
C ASP A 343 22.65 -10.27 12.86
N TYR A 344 21.37 -10.40 13.26
CA TYR A 344 20.42 -11.31 12.64
C TYR A 344 19.59 -10.64 11.54
N SER A 345 19.78 -9.34 11.28
CA SER A 345 19.04 -8.61 10.24
C SER A 345 17.51 -8.77 10.36
N PHE A 346 16.99 -8.74 11.59
CA PHE A 346 15.58 -8.96 11.93
C PHE A 346 15.01 -10.33 11.49
N ASP A 347 15.84 -11.34 11.21
CA ASP A 347 15.41 -12.70 10.88
C ASP A 347 15.34 -13.59 12.14
N PRO A 348 14.14 -13.93 12.65
CA PRO A 348 14.00 -14.70 13.87
C PRO A 348 14.56 -16.12 13.73
N VAL A 349 14.43 -16.78 12.57
CA VAL A 349 14.99 -18.13 12.38
C VAL A 349 16.51 -18.11 12.50
N THR A 350 17.16 -17.04 12.01
CA THR A 350 18.61 -16.89 12.18
C THR A 350 18.99 -16.75 13.66
N GLU A 351 18.17 -16.07 14.46
CA GLU A 351 18.33 -16.04 15.92
C GLU A 351 18.24 -17.45 16.51
N TYR A 352 17.18 -18.23 16.24
CA TYR A 352 17.07 -19.60 16.77
C TYR A 352 18.26 -20.47 16.36
N LEU A 353 18.63 -20.47 15.07
CA LEU A 353 19.77 -21.23 14.54
C LEU A 353 21.09 -20.89 15.23
N SER A 354 21.28 -19.64 15.68
CA SER A 354 22.49 -19.25 16.43
C SER A 354 22.66 -19.98 17.78
N PHE A 355 21.57 -20.49 18.37
CA PHE A 355 21.60 -21.25 19.62
C PHE A 355 21.54 -22.77 19.40
N VAL A 356 20.92 -23.23 18.31
CA VAL A 356 20.73 -24.67 18.05
C VAL A 356 21.74 -25.27 17.07
N ASP A 357 22.23 -24.49 16.10
CA ASP A 357 23.07 -24.97 15.01
C ASP A 357 24.08 -23.90 14.53
N ASN A 358 24.95 -23.47 15.44
CA ASN A 358 26.04 -22.52 15.12
C ASN A 358 27.39 -23.21 14.84
N GLY A 359 27.42 -24.54 14.85
CA GLY A 359 28.62 -25.38 14.66
C GLY A 359 29.53 -25.52 15.89
N ASN A 360 29.32 -24.75 16.96
CA ASN A 360 30.15 -24.74 18.16
C ASN A 360 29.49 -25.41 19.38
N PHE A 361 28.16 -25.29 19.50
CA PHE A 361 27.33 -25.98 20.50
C PHE A 361 25.87 -26.04 19.99
N SER A 362 25.06 -26.87 20.64
CA SER A 362 23.59 -26.88 20.48
C SER A 362 22.94 -26.87 21.86
N VAL A 363 22.04 -25.93 22.13
CA VAL A 363 21.25 -25.95 23.36
C VAL A 363 20.23 -27.11 23.34
N ASP A 364 19.85 -27.62 24.50
CA ASP A 364 18.95 -28.77 24.63
C ASP A 364 17.47 -28.41 24.42
N GLY A 365 17.13 -27.12 24.45
CA GLY A 365 15.80 -26.66 24.05
C GLY A 365 15.63 -25.14 24.11
N VAL A 366 14.54 -24.66 23.51
CA VAL A 366 14.21 -23.25 23.37
C VAL A 366 12.78 -22.98 23.85
N LEU A 367 12.63 -22.02 24.75
CA LEU A 367 11.35 -21.49 25.22
C LEU A 367 10.96 -20.29 24.37
N SER A 368 9.89 -20.44 23.60
CA SER A 368 9.45 -19.49 22.58
C SER A 368 7.97 -19.14 22.72
N ASP A 369 7.66 -17.88 22.47
CA ASP A 369 6.29 -17.38 22.32
C ASP A 369 5.69 -17.71 20.93
N PHE A 370 6.56 -18.06 19.97
CA PHE A 370 6.27 -18.40 18.57
C PHE A 370 6.84 -19.80 18.25
N PRO A 371 6.25 -20.88 18.80
CA PRO A 371 6.80 -22.22 18.64
C PRO A 371 6.84 -22.72 17.19
N ILE A 372 6.09 -22.09 16.27
CA ILE A 372 6.17 -22.33 14.81
C ILE A 372 7.58 -22.05 14.26
N THR A 373 8.19 -20.93 14.68
CA THR A 373 9.51 -20.51 14.22
C THR A 373 10.60 -21.37 14.84
N ALA A 374 10.46 -21.72 16.12
CA ALA A 374 11.36 -22.67 16.77
C ALA A 374 11.33 -24.04 16.07
N SER A 375 10.13 -24.52 15.77
CA SER A 375 9.91 -25.82 15.10
C SER A 375 10.48 -25.85 13.69
N SER A 376 10.19 -24.83 12.89
CA SER A 376 10.74 -24.74 11.53
C SER A 376 12.27 -24.58 11.53
N SER A 377 12.83 -23.85 12.51
CA SER A 377 14.28 -23.70 12.67
C SER A 377 14.98 -25.03 12.92
N ILE A 378 14.43 -25.85 13.83
CA ILE A 378 15.03 -27.12 14.24
C ILE A 378 14.86 -28.20 13.16
N GLU A 379 13.69 -28.34 12.56
CA GLU A 379 13.43 -29.45 11.63
C GLU A 379 13.74 -29.10 10.16
N CYS A 380 13.43 -27.89 9.71
CA CYS A 380 13.56 -27.51 8.29
C CYS A 380 14.86 -26.79 7.94
N PHE A 381 15.40 -25.99 8.87
CA PHE A 381 16.52 -25.08 8.60
C PHE A 381 17.85 -25.47 9.23
N SER A 382 17.86 -26.43 10.14
CA SER A 382 19.08 -26.91 10.76
C SER A 382 19.93 -27.76 9.81
N HIS A 383 21.23 -27.72 10.06
CA HIS A 383 22.29 -28.44 9.37
C HIS A 383 22.28 -28.22 7.86
N LEU A 384 21.75 -27.09 7.39
CA LEU A 384 21.78 -26.69 6.00
C LEU A 384 23.20 -26.27 5.61
N GLY A 385 23.90 -27.11 4.86
CA GLY A 385 25.17 -26.71 4.25
C GLY A 385 24.97 -25.51 3.31
N LYS A 386 26.01 -24.67 3.15
CA LYS A 386 25.97 -23.53 2.19
C LYS A 386 25.62 -23.95 0.76
N ASN A 387 25.89 -25.22 0.41
CA ASN A 387 25.60 -25.83 -0.89
C ASN A 387 24.39 -26.80 -0.85
N ALA A 388 23.49 -26.67 0.13
CA ALA A 388 22.28 -27.49 0.20
C ALA A 388 21.47 -27.38 -1.10
N THR A 389 20.88 -28.49 -1.53
CA THR A 389 20.10 -28.57 -2.77
C THR A 389 18.88 -27.66 -2.69
N LYS A 390 18.65 -26.88 -3.74
CA LYS A 390 17.45 -26.04 -3.91
C LYS A 390 16.23 -26.98 -4.00
N GLN A 391 15.27 -26.85 -3.08
CA GLN A 391 14.06 -27.69 -3.08
C GLN A 391 12.93 -27.10 -3.93
N VAL A 392 12.87 -25.77 -4.02
CA VAL A 392 11.87 -25.06 -4.83
C VAL A 392 12.56 -24.22 -5.90
N ASP A 393 12.00 -24.26 -7.10
CA ASP A 393 12.47 -23.47 -8.24
C ASP A 393 11.71 -22.12 -8.30
N PHE A 394 12.16 -21.16 -7.49
CA PHE A 394 11.72 -19.76 -7.56
C PHE A 394 12.92 -18.81 -7.54
N LEU A 395 12.76 -17.62 -8.11
CA LEU A 395 13.83 -16.64 -8.30
C LEU A 395 13.96 -15.71 -7.09
N VAL A 396 15.15 -15.61 -6.49
CA VAL A 396 15.46 -14.59 -5.46
C VAL A 396 16.13 -13.39 -6.12
N VAL A 397 15.45 -12.26 -6.16
CA VAL A 397 15.95 -11.01 -6.71
C VAL A 397 16.23 -10.03 -5.56
N SER A 398 17.43 -9.47 -5.49
CA SER A 398 17.71 -8.39 -4.52
C SER A 398 16.94 -7.11 -4.87
N LYS A 399 16.76 -6.20 -3.91
CA LYS A 399 16.33 -4.83 -4.15
C LYS A 399 17.41 -3.84 -3.73
N ASN A 400 18.10 -3.28 -4.72
CA ASN A 400 19.30 -2.47 -4.61
C ASN A 400 20.45 -3.16 -3.83
N GLY A 401 20.61 -4.47 -4.02
CA GLY A 401 21.50 -5.32 -3.21
C GLY A 401 20.89 -5.71 -1.86
N ALA A 402 21.72 -6.05 -0.87
CA ALA A 402 21.30 -6.32 0.51
C ALA A 402 21.06 -4.99 1.26
N SER A 403 20.13 -4.19 0.74
CA SER A 403 19.88 -2.83 1.22
C SER A 403 19.25 -2.75 2.61
N GLY A 404 18.82 -3.89 3.15
CA GLY A 404 18.44 -4.06 4.56
C GLY A 404 19.62 -3.97 5.54
N ASP A 405 20.84 -4.31 5.09
CA ASP A 405 22.04 -4.36 5.92
C ASP A 405 23.04 -3.24 5.62
N TYR A 406 23.09 -2.79 4.37
CA TYR A 406 24.01 -1.76 3.88
C TYR A 406 23.26 -0.67 3.09
N PRO A 407 23.85 0.52 2.88
CA PRO A 407 23.30 1.49 1.95
C PRO A 407 23.11 0.87 0.56
N GLY A 408 21.90 0.95 0.02
CA GLY A 408 21.56 0.32 -1.26
C GLY A 408 22.35 0.89 -2.43
N CYS A 409 22.51 0.09 -3.49
CA CYS A 409 23.30 0.40 -4.69
C CYS A 409 24.81 0.63 -4.43
N THR A 410 25.34 0.08 -3.34
CA THR A 410 26.78 0.11 -3.05
C THR A 410 27.47 -1.20 -3.37
N ASP A 411 28.79 -1.15 -3.57
CA ASP A 411 29.66 -2.32 -3.69
C ASP A 411 29.43 -3.36 -2.58
N LEU A 412 29.40 -2.93 -1.31
CA LEU A 412 29.17 -3.81 -0.16
C LEU A 412 27.77 -4.43 -0.16
N ALA A 413 26.73 -3.68 -0.52
CA ALA A 413 25.36 -4.19 -0.59
C ALA A 413 25.23 -5.30 -1.66
N TYR A 414 25.89 -5.13 -2.81
CA TYR A 414 25.88 -6.15 -3.87
C TYR A 414 26.73 -7.38 -3.52
N ASP A 415 27.92 -7.18 -2.96
CA ASP A 415 28.76 -8.27 -2.47
C ASP A 415 28.05 -9.12 -1.43
N LYS A 416 27.35 -8.47 -0.50
CA LYS A 416 26.53 -9.15 0.52
C LYS A 416 25.37 -9.90 -0.11
N ALA A 417 24.62 -9.31 -1.04
CA ALA A 417 23.52 -10.00 -1.74
C ALA A 417 23.99 -11.27 -2.48
N ILE A 418 25.16 -11.22 -3.14
CA ILE A 418 25.75 -12.39 -3.81
C ILE A 418 26.12 -13.47 -2.80
N LYS A 419 26.76 -13.09 -1.68
CA LYS A 419 27.16 -14.02 -0.61
C LYS A 419 25.95 -14.65 0.08
N ASP A 420 24.88 -13.89 0.22
CA ASP A 420 23.62 -14.34 0.82
C ASP A 420 22.83 -15.28 -0.10
N GLY A 421 23.21 -15.34 -1.39
CA GLY A 421 22.68 -16.32 -2.34
C GLY A 421 21.50 -15.81 -3.16
N ALA A 422 21.42 -14.51 -3.44
CA ALA A 422 20.54 -13.98 -4.48
C ALA A 422 20.80 -14.70 -5.81
N ASP A 423 19.74 -15.07 -6.53
CA ASP A 423 19.88 -15.61 -7.89
C ASP A 423 20.10 -14.45 -8.88
N VAL A 424 19.49 -13.29 -8.62
CA VAL A 424 19.58 -12.08 -9.44
C VAL A 424 19.84 -10.86 -8.57
N ILE A 425 20.74 -10.00 -9.00
CA ILE A 425 20.93 -8.67 -8.40
C ILE A 425 20.36 -7.59 -9.32
N ASP A 426 19.81 -6.53 -8.71
CA ASP A 426 19.13 -5.44 -9.41
C ASP A 426 19.90 -4.11 -9.35
N CYS A 427 19.81 -3.31 -10.40
CA CYS A 427 20.33 -1.95 -10.42
C CYS A 427 19.25 -1.00 -10.92
N SER A 428 18.81 -0.10 -10.04
CA SER A 428 18.01 1.07 -10.41
C SER A 428 18.94 2.11 -11.02
N VAL A 429 18.91 2.27 -12.33
CA VAL A 429 19.85 3.13 -13.06
C VAL A 429 19.40 4.58 -13.01
N GLN A 430 20.32 5.47 -12.66
CA GLN A 430 20.20 6.91 -12.76
C GLN A 430 21.32 7.48 -13.63
N MET A 431 21.15 8.72 -14.09
CA MET A 431 22.10 9.39 -14.96
C MET A 431 22.71 10.60 -14.26
N SER A 432 24.03 10.72 -14.30
CA SER A 432 24.74 11.93 -13.87
C SER A 432 24.68 13.01 -14.94
N SER A 433 24.92 14.28 -14.56
CA SER A 433 24.86 15.42 -15.47
C SER A 433 25.84 15.36 -16.67
N ASP A 434 26.90 14.57 -16.56
CA ASP A 434 27.89 14.26 -17.60
C ASP A 434 27.54 13.01 -18.44
N GLY A 435 26.34 12.44 -18.25
CA GLY A 435 25.82 11.35 -19.10
C GLY A 435 26.28 9.95 -18.69
N ILE A 436 26.75 9.76 -17.46
CA ILE A 436 27.27 8.47 -17.01
C ILE A 436 26.16 7.71 -16.25
N PRO A 437 25.85 6.46 -16.63
CA PRO A 437 24.87 5.62 -15.93
C PRO A 437 25.46 4.98 -14.67
N PHE A 438 24.73 5.07 -13.56
CA PHE A 438 25.14 4.48 -12.28
C PHE A 438 23.94 3.95 -11.49
N CYS A 439 24.18 3.08 -10.51
CA CYS A 439 23.12 2.52 -9.68
C CYS A 439 22.77 3.49 -8.54
N SER A 440 21.50 3.86 -8.43
CA SER A 440 20.96 4.59 -7.28
C SER A 440 19.47 4.32 -7.09
N ARG A 441 19.10 4.03 -5.84
CA ARG A 441 17.71 3.79 -5.40
C ARG A 441 16.78 4.96 -5.69
N SER A 442 17.27 6.19 -5.61
CA SER A 442 16.46 7.40 -5.79
C SER A 442 17.09 8.36 -6.79
N ILE A 443 16.22 9.11 -7.45
CA ILE A 443 16.56 10.25 -8.28
C ILE A 443 17.01 11.46 -7.45
N ASP A 444 16.54 11.57 -6.21
CA ASP A 444 16.98 12.61 -5.27
C ASP A 444 18.03 12.02 -4.33
N LEU A 445 19.26 12.51 -4.46
CA LEU A 445 20.41 12.05 -3.71
C LEU A 445 20.27 12.32 -2.21
N SER A 446 19.40 13.25 -1.79
CA SER A 446 19.14 13.51 -0.37
C SER A 446 18.47 12.35 0.35
N ASN A 447 17.81 11.45 -0.37
CA ASN A 447 17.10 10.32 0.21
C ASN A 447 18.02 9.14 0.58
N ASN A 448 19.20 9.03 -0.05
CA ASN A 448 20.09 7.87 0.09
C ASN A 448 21.59 8.23 0.21
N THR A 449 21.90 9.51 0.42
CA THR A 449 23.27 9.98 0.67
C THR A 449 23.29 11.10 1.71
N MET A 450 24.45 11.38 2.29
CA MET A 450 24.67 12.50 3.22
C MET A 450 24.92 13.85 2.51
N ILE A 451 24.35 14.05 1.33
CA ILE A 451 24.59 15.24 0.50
C ILE A 451 24.22 16.56 1.20
N SER A 452 23.26 16.55 2.12
CA SER A 452 22.90 17.70 2.94
C SER A 452 24.04 18.23 3.81
N GLN A 453 25.07 17.41 4.08
CA GLN A 453 26.26 17.79 4.84
C GLN A 453 27.44 18.22 3.95
N THR A 454 27.23 18.31 2.64
CA THR A 454 28.25 18.66 1.66
C THR A 454 28.03 20.07 1.08
N PRO A 455 29.05 20.67 0.44
CA PRO A 455 28.88 21.96 -0.25
C PRO A 455 27.81 21.94 -1.36
N TYR A 456 27.46 20.75 -1.87
CA TYR A 456 26.44 20.58 -2.90
C TYR A 456 25.02 20.79 -2.39
N ALA A 457 24.81 20.85 -1.07
CA ALA A 457 23.50 21.12 -0.46
C ALA A 457 22.83 22.40 -1.00
N GLN A 458 23.64 23.41 -1.37
CA GLN A 458 23.17 24.68 -1.92
C GLN A 458 22.71 24.59 -3.39
N ARG A 459 22.93 23.45 -4.06
CA ARG A 459 22.50 23.21 -5.45
C ARG A 459 21.12 22.54 -5.53
N SER A 460 20.32 22.65 -4.48
CA SER A 460 18.93 22.19 -4.51
C SER A 460 18.16 22.90 -5.62
N THR A 461 17.43 22.13 -6.40
CA THR A 461 16.65 22.61 -7.54
C THR A 461 15.20 22.22 -7.37
N HIS A 462 14.29 23.11 -7.77
CA HIS A 462 12.86 22.80 -7.79
C HIS A 462 12.51 22.16 -9.14
N VAL A 463 12.01 20.92 -9.09
CA VAL A 463 11.61 20.16 -10.27
C VAL A 463 10.18 19.68 -10.03
N PRO A 464 9.16 20.45 -10.46
CA PRO A 464 7.74 20.19 -10.17
C PRO A 464 7.23 18.86 -10.72
N GLU A 465 7.96 18.24 -11.66
CA GLU A 465 7.66 16.91 -12.19
C GLU A 465 8.05 15.78 -11.22
N ILE A 466 9.01 16.01 -10.31
CA ILE A 466 9.53 15.00 -9.37
C ILE A 466 9.02 15.23 -7.95
N SER A 467 9.11 16.49 -7.46
CA SER A 467 8.74 16.84 -6.09
C SER A 467 8.19 18.26 -6.01
N SER A 468 7.26 18.47 -5.08
CA SER A 468 6.77 19.80 -4.70
C SER A 468 7.84 20.62 -3.96
N ASN A 469 8.85 19.95 -3.38
CA ASN A 469 9.97 20.55 -2.66
C ASN A 469 11.24 20.59 -3.51
N GLY A 470 12.18 21.46 -3.14
CA GLY A 470 13.52 21.48 -3.75
C GLY A 470 14.31 20.24 -3.36
N GLY A 471 14.91 19.57 -4.33
CA GLY A 471 15.71 18.35 -4.15
C GLY A 471 17.06 18.45 -4.85
N ILE A 472 17.98 17.54 -4.53
CA ILE A 472 19.28 17.47 -5.21
C ILE A 472 19.31 16.23 -6.09
N TYR A 473 19.00 16.45 -7.36
CA TYR A 473 18.79 15.37 -8.31
C TYR A 473 20.10 14.85 -8.92
N THR A 474 20.11 13.56 -9.25
CA THR A 474 21.24 12.86 -9.88
C THR A 474 21.74 13.56 -11.15
N PHE A 475 20.83 14.06 -11.98
CA PHE A 475 21.17 14.75 -13.23
C PHE A 475 21.71 16.18 -13.06
N SER A 476 21.79 16.69 -11.82
CA SER A 476 22.32 18.02 -11.51
C SER A 476 23.81 18.01 -11.14
N LEU A 477 24.39 16.83 -10.86
CA LEU A 477 25.78 16.66 -10.44
C LEU A 477 26.56 15.77 -11.40
N THR A 478 27.87 15.99 -11.51
CA THR A 478 28.76 15.12 -12.30
C THR A 478 29.02 13.81 -11.56
N TRP A 479 29.39 12.74 -12.28
CA TRP A 479 29.74 11.48 -11.62
C TRP A 479 30.87 11.65 -10.60
N ALA A 480 31.88 12.49 -10.89
CA ALA A 480 32.98 12.75 -9.95
C ALA A 480 32.48 13.36 -8.62
N GLU A 481 31.49 14.27 -8.68
CA GLU A 481 30.86 14.83 -7.49
C GLU A 481 30.00 13.77 -6.76
N ILE A 482 29.21 12.98 -7.49
CA ILE A 482 28.35 11.92 -6.92
C ILE A 482 29.20 10.84 -6.23
N ARG A 483 30.31 10.43 -6.84
CA ARG A 483 31.27 9.46 -6.29
C ARG A 483 31.93 9.94 -4.99
N SER A 484 32.00 11.26 -4.78
CA SER A 484 32.53 11.85 -3.54
C SER A 484 31.53 11.84 -2.38
N LEU A 485 30.24 11.60 -2.65
CA LEU A 485 29.19 11.57 -1.64
C LEU A 485 29.32 10.32 -0.77
N THR A 486 28.96 10.47 0.49
CA THR A 486 28.83 9.35 1.43
C THR A 486 27.42 8.74 1.31
N PRO A 487 27.29 7.45 0.94
CA PRO A 487 26.00 6.77 0.94
C PRO A 487 25.37 6.75 2.35
N ALA A 488 24.05 6.65 2.41
CA ALA A 488 23.32 6.55 3.67
C ALA A 488 22.26 5.44 3.59
N ILE A 489 22.21 4.60 4.62
CA ILE A 489 21.19 3.56 4.73
C ILE A 489 19.81 4.20 4.96
N VAL A 490 18.80 3.70 4.26
CA VAL A 490 17.42 4.15 4.39
C VAL A 490 16.77 3.38 5.53
N ASN A 491 16.08 4.08 6.43
CA ASN A 491 15.35 3.47 7.54
C ASN A 491 13.84 3.70 7.36
N PRO A 492 13.09 2.79 6.70
CA PRO A 492 11.68 3.02 6.36
C PRO A 492 10.79 3.25 7.58
N PHE A 493 11.12 2.61 8.70
CA PHE A 493 10.33 2.62 9.93
C PHE A 493 10.97 3.45 11.05
N ARG A 494 11.81 4.44 10.70
CA ARG A 494 12.49 5.34 11.65
C ARG A 494 11.53 6.01 12.64
N VAL A 495 10.31 6.33 12.22
CA VAL A 495 9.28 6.96 13.08
C VAL A 495 8.90 6.08 14.28
N TYR A 496 9.08 4.77 14.15
CA TYR A 496 8.79 3.77 15.17
C TYR A 496 10.05 3.29 15.92
N ASN A 497 11.17 4.01 15.79
CA ASN A 497 12.47 3.66 16.36
C ASN A 497 13.05 2.32 15.87
N ILE A 498 12.62 1.84 14.71
CA ILE A 498 13.23 0.67 14.06
C ILE A 498 14.30 1.18 13.10
N PHE A 499 15.55 0.83 13.41
CA PHE A 499 16.72 1.21 12.63
C PHE A 499 17.40 -0.03 12.05
N ARG A 500 17.71 0.01 10.75
CA ARG A 500 18.64 -0.91 10.11
C ARG A 500 20.04 -0.73 10.68
N ASN A 501 20.93 -1.68 10.35
CA ASN A 501 22.28 -1.81 10.87
C ASN A 501 23.01 -0.46 11.13
N PRO A 502 23.07 0.00 12.40
CA PRO A 502 23.71 1.26 12.73
C PRO A 502 25.22 1.33 12.44
N LYS A 503 25.96 0.20 12.50
CA LYS A 503 27.42 0.17 12.26
C LYS A 503 27.76 0.45 10.80
N GLU A 504 26.88 0.04 9.89
CA GLU A 504 27.11 0.13 8.44
C GLU A 504 26.31 1.28 7.78
N THR A 505 25.80 2.23 8.57
CA THR A 505 24.92 3.33 8.11
C THR A 505 25.48 4.10 6.91
N ASN A 506 26.80 4.25 6.82
CA ASN A 506 27.48 5.05 5.81
C ASN A 506 28.57 4.27 5.04
N SER A 507 28.50 2.95 5.09
CA SER A 507 29.51 2.10 4.47
C SER A 507 29.29 1.90 2.98
N GLY A 508 30.37 1.57 2.27
CA GLY A 508 30.36 1.29 0.83
C GLY A 508 30.43 2.54 -0.04
N LYS A 509 30.41 2.31 -1.36
CA LYS A 509 30.47 3.35 -2.39
C LYS A 509 29.44 3.06 -3.47
N LEU A 510 28.76 4.10 -3.96
CA LEU A 510 27.91 3.99 -5.14
C LEU A 510 28.75 3.54 -6.33
N ILE A 511 28.20 2.62 -7.11
CA ILE A 511 28.91 2.00 -8.23
C ILE A 511 28.33 2.42 -9.59
N LEU A 512 29.20 2.43 -10.59
CA LEU A 512 28.80 2.60 -11.99
C LEU A 512 28.01 1.39 -12.48
N LEU A 513 27.19 1.60 -13.52
CA LEU A 513 26.51 0.47 -14.17
C LEU A 513 27.53 -0.53 -14.75
N SER A 514 28.64 -0.06 -15.29
CA SER A 514 29.72 -0.94 -15.79
C SER A 514 30.41 -1.74 -14.68
N GLU A 515 30.64 -1.13 -13.51
CA GLU A 515 31.20 -1.79 -12.34
C GLU A 515 30.24 -2.87 -11.80
N PHE A 516 28.95 -2.55 -11.72
CA PHE A 516 27.88 -3.49 -11.35
C PHE A 516 27.84 -4.71 -12.29
N LEU A 517 27.87 -4.48 -13.60
CA LEU A 517 27.85 -5.55 -14.59
C LEU A 517 29.11 -6.42 -14.53
N ASN A 518 30.29 -5.83 -14.31
CA ASN A 518 31.52 -6.60 -14.12
C ASN A 518 31.49 -7.43 -12.84
N LEU A 519 30.93 -6.90 -11.76
CA LEU A 519 30.74 -7.62 -10.49
C LEU A 519 29.81 -8.82 -10.70
N ALA A 520 28.71 -8.65 -11.45
CA ALA A 520 27.82 -9.76 -11.80
C ALA A 520 28.50 -10.82 -12.69
N LYS A 521 29.25 -10.39 -13.70
CA LYS A 521 29.97 -11.26 -14.64
C LYS A 521 31.04 -12.13 -13.96
N ASN A 522 31.68 -11.61 -12.93
CA ASN A 522 32.71 -12.33 -12.18
C ASN A 522 32.13 -13.32 -11.16
N SER A 523 30.83 -13.26 -10.88
CA SER A 523 30.17 -14.18 -9.96
C SER A 523 29.65 -15.43 -10.67
N THR A 524 29.96 -16.60 -10.11
CA THR A 524 29.45 -17.89 -10.62
C THR A 524 28.11 -18.29 -10.00
N SER A 525 27.62 -17.58 -8.98
CA SER A 525 26.37 -17.92 -8.27
C SER A 525 25.12 -17.26 -8.88
N LEU A 526 25.30 -16.17 -9.63
CA LEU A 526 24.20 -15.40 -10.21
C LEU A 526 23.68 -16.04 -11.50
N SER A 527 22.36 -16.14 -11.62
CA SER A 527 21.68 -16.54 -12.86
C SER A 527 21.40 -15.35 -13.78
N GLY A 528 21.29 -14.13 -13.23
CA GLY A 528 21.00 -12.94 -14.01
C GLY A 528 21.22 -11.61 -13.29
N VAL A 529 21.01 -10.53 -14.04
CA VAL A 529 20.95 -9.15 -13.57
C VAL A 529 19.63 -8.52 -13.99
N LEU A 530 19.06 -7.72 -13.11
CA LEU A 530 17.83 -6.95 -13.36
C LEU A 530 18.18 -5.47 -13.43
N ILE A 531 17.95 -4.84 -14.57
CA ILE A 531 18.26 -3.43 -14.78
C ILE A 531 16.94 -2.69 -14.88
N SER A 532 16.74 -1.73 -13.99
CA SER A 532 15.64 -0.77 -14.11
C SER A 532 16.19 0.51 -14.73
N PRO A 533 15.89 0.79 -16.01
CA PRO A 533 16.40 1.99 -16.68
C PRO A 533 15.94 3.27 -15.97
N PRO A 534 16.60 4.41 -16.24
CA PRO A 534 16.15 5.69 -15.71
C PRO A 534 14.71 5.96 -16.09
N ASN A 535 13.93 6.50 -15.15
CA ASN A 535 12.54 6.84 -15.40
C ASN A 535 12.41 7.87 -16.55
N PHE A 536 11.19 8.04 -17.05
CA PHE A 536 10.92 8.94 -18.17
C PHE A 536 11.40 10.38 -17.91
N ILE A 537 11.24 10.89 -16.67
CA ILE A 537 11.62 12.26 -16.32
C ILE A 537 13.13 12.48 -16.47
N VAL A 538 13.96 11.55 -15.97
CA VAL A 538 15.42 11.62 -16.12
C VAL A 538 15.80 11.56 -17.60
N SER A 539 15.22 10.59 -18.31
CA SER A 539 15.50 10.38 -19.74
C SER A 539 15.14 11.62 -20.57
N PHE A 540 13.97 12.21 -20.31
CA PHE A 540 13.51 13.42 -20.98
C PHE A 540 14.40 14.62 -20.67
N ARG A 541 14.78 14.83 -19.41
CA ARG A 541 15.67 15.95 -19.04
C ARG A 541 17.06 15.80 -19.65
N MET A 542 17.62 14.59 -19.68
CA MET A 542 18.89 14.34 -20.35
C MET A 542 18.82 14.66 -21.84
N GLN A 543 17.72 14.26 -22.50
CA GLN A 543 17.53 14.54 -23.91
C GLN A 543 17.34 16.05 -24.18
N CYS A 544 16.46 16.74 -23.44
CA CYS A 544 16.10 18.13 -23.72
C CYS A 544 17.16 19.14 -23.26
N MET A 545 17.83 18.89 -22.12
CA MET A 545 18.78 19.85 -21.55
C MET A 545 20.22 19.58 -21.97
N ARG A 546 20.55 18.33 -22.32
CA ARG A 546 21.93 17.91 -22.60
C ARG A 546 22.10 17.22 -23.96
N GLY A 547 21.02 16.87 -24.66
CA GLY A 547 21.08 16.14 -25.92
C GLY A 547 21.56 14.69 -25.77
N LEU A 548 21.42 14.10 -24.58
CA LEU A 548 21.90 12.76 -24.25
C LEU A 548 20.73 11.78 -24.12
N ASP A 549 20.83 10.65 -24.81
CA ASP A 549 19.85 9.56 -24.74
C ASP A 549 20.23 8.57 -23.64
N ALA A 550 19.47 8.57 -22.55
CA ALA A 550 19.70 7.72 -21.39
C ALA A 550 19.50 6.22 -21.70
N ILE A 551 18.56 5.87 -22.58
CA ILE A 551 18.32 4.47 -22.98
C ILE A 551 19.50 3.96 -23.79
N LYS A 552 19.98 4.78 -24.72
CA LYS A 552 21.17 4.47 -25.51
C LYS A 552 22.40 4.29 -24.62
N ALA A 553 22.63 5.15 -23.63
CA ALA A 553 23.76 5.03 -22.71
C ALA A 553 23.76 3.68 -21.93
N VAL A 554 22.57 3.19 -21.54
CA VAL A 554 22.44 1.88 -20.89
C VAL A 554 22.75 0.74 -21.86
N LEU A 555 22.24 0.81 -23.10
CA LEU A 555 22.51 -0.18 -24.15
C LEU A 555 23.99 -0.23 -24.55
N ASP A 556 24.63 0.93 -24.67
CA ASP A 556 26.06 1.05 -24.97
C ASP A 556 26.89 0.41 -23.85
N THR A 557 26.56 0.71 -22.58
CA THR A 557 27.23 0.11 -21.41
C THR A 557 27.09 -1.42 -21.37
N LEU A 558 25.91 -1.95 -21.69
CA LEU A 558 25.67 -3.40 -21.78
C LEU A 558 26.48 -4.05 -22.90
N THR A 559 26.63 -3.35 -24.02
CA THR A 559 27.40 -3.81 -25.17
C THR A 559 28.89 -3.82 -24.87
N GLU A 560 29.42 -2.75 -24.27
CA GLU A 560 30.82 -2.61 -23.87
C GLU A 560 31.25 -3.66 -22.83
N THR A 561 30.37 -4.01 -21.89
CA THR A 561 30.64 -5.03 -20.85
C THR A 561 30.48 -6.48 -21.36
N GLY A 562 29.95 -6.64 -22.58
CA GLY A 562 29.87 -7.92 -23.30
C GLY A 562 28.56 -8.69 -23.12
N TYR A 563 27.52 -8.07 -22.57
CA TYR A 563 26.20 -8.70 -22.36
C TYR A 563 25.34 -8.77 -23.64
N SER A 564 25.69 -8.04 -24.70
CA SER A 564 24.98 -8.07 -26.00
C SER A 564 25.40 -9.20 -26.93
N ASN A 565 26.61 -9.76 -26.75
CA ASN A 565 27.25 -10.63 -27.74
C ASN A 565 27.16 -12.13 -27.41
N GLY A 566 26.36 -12.53 -26.42
CA GLY A 566 26.21 -13.94 -26.01
C GLY A 566 27.47 -14.56 -25.38
N ILE A 567 28.42 -13.73 -24.96
CA ILE A 567 29.68 -14.14 -24.33
C ILE A 567 29.45 -14.54 -22.86
N THR A 568 28.44 -13.95 -22.21
CA THR A 568 28.11 -14.19 -20.80
C THR A 568 26.96 -15.18 -20.67
N THR A 569 27.02 -16.05 -19.66
CA THR A 569 25.94 -16.97 -19.28
C THR A 569 24.86 -16.30 -18.42
N THR A 570 25.15 -15.10 -17.91
CA THR A 570 24.28 -14.31 -17.03
C THR A 570 23.15 -13.66 -17.83
N LYS A 571 21.89 -13.97 -17.47
CA LYS A 571 20.69 -13.43 -18.12
C LYS A 571 20.52 -11.94 -17.79
N VAL A 572 20.12 -11.12 -18.77
CA VAL A 572 19.76 -9.70 -18.53
C VAL A 572 18.25 -9.54 -18.60
N MET A 573 17.69 -8.97 -17.55
CA MET A 573 16.28 -8.60 -17.44
C MET A 573 16.16 -7.08 -17.36
N ILE A 574 15.28 -6.48 -18.15
CA ILE A 574 14.99 -5.04 -18.14
C ILE A 574 13.63 -4.83 -17.49
N GLN A 575 13.59 -4.17 -16.33
CA GLN A 575 12.37 -3.85 -15.62
C GLN A 575 11.95 -2.40 -15.83
N SER A 576 10.68 -2.16 -16.17
CA SER A 576 10.12 -0.82 -16.26
C SER A 576 8.64 -0.82 -15.92
N THR A 577 8.17 0.28 -15.35
CA THR A 577 6.75 0.62 -15.21
C THR A 577 6.15 1.12 -16.52
N GLU A 578 7.00 1.46 -17.49
CA GLU A 578 6.63 2.04 -18.78
C GLU A 578 6.69 0.98 -19.89
N SER A 579 5.55 0.71 -20.54
CA SER A 579 5.43 -0.22 -21.67
C SER A 579 6.28 0.21 -22.87
N SER A 580 6.27 1.51 -23.20
CA SER A 580 7.05 2.07 -24.32
C SER A 580 8.56 1.83 -24.20
N VAL A 581 9.12 1.97 -23.00
CA VAL A 581 10.54 1.68 -22.71
C VAL A 581 10.84 0.21 -22.99
N LEU A 582 9.99 -0.71 -22.53
CA LEU A 582 10.18 -2.14 -22.76
C LEU A 582 10.08 -2.51 -24.25
N VAL A 583 9.17 -1.87 -25.00
CA VAL A 583 9.07 -2.05 -26.45
C VAL A 583 10.36 -1.63 -27.15
N ASP A 584 10.96 -0.51 -26.75
CA ASP A 584 12.20 0.00 -27.36
C ASP A 584 13.39 -0.91 -27.07
N PHE A 585 13.53 -1.42 -25.83
CA PHE A 585 14.55 -2.41 -25.48
C PHE A 585 14.34 -3.73 -26.24
N LYS A 586 13.09 -4.18 -26.39
CA LYS A 586 12.75 -5.42 -27.11
C LYS A 586 13.03 -5.35 -28.61
N LYS A 587 12.95 -4.16 -29.21
CA LYS A 587 13.33 -3.94 -30.62
C LYS A 587 14.84 -3.96 -30.83
N GLN A 588 15.59 -3.40 -29.89
CA GLN A 588 17.03 -3.16 -30.02
C GLN A 588 17.88 -4.32 -29.47
N SER A 589 17.30 -5.23 -28.68
CA SER A 589 18.03 -6.29 -27.98
C SER A 589 17.20 -7.57 -27.85
N LYS A 590 17.86 -8.65 -27.40
CA LYS A 590 17.23 -9.94 -27.06
C LYS A 590 17.04 -10.12 -25.54
N TYR A 591 17.12 -9.04 -24.76
CA TYR A 591 16.97 -9.12 -23.30
C TYR A 591 15.54 -9.48 -22.91
N GLU A 592 15.39 -10.08 -21.73
CA GLU A 592 14.07 -10.36 -21.16
C GLU A 592 13.47 -9.08 -20.61
N THR A 593 12.23 -8.77 -20.96
CA THR A 593 11.55 -7.56 -20.49
C THR A 593 10.58 -7.88 -19.35
N VAL A 594 10.57 -7.06 -18.32
CA VAL A 594 9.78 -7.26 -17.09
C VAL A 594 8.92 -6.03 -16.85
N TYR A 595 7.60 -6.19 -16.87
CA TYR A 595 6.66 -5.09 -16.63
C TYR A 595 6.32 -4.97 -15.15
N GLN A 596 6.51 -3.79 -14.57
CA GLN A 596 6.20 -3.54 -13.17
C GLN A 596 4.85 -2.82 -13.05
N VAL A 597 3.88 -3.49 -12.42
CA VAL A 597 2.56 -2.91 -12.14
C VAL A 597 2.64 -2.15 -10.81
N GLU A 598 2.61 -0.82 -10.86
CA GLU A 598 2.69 0.00 -9.65
C GLU A 598 1.39 0.02 -8.82
N LYS A 599 0.24 -0.11 -9.49
CA LYS A 599 -1.08 -0.05 -8.85
C LYS A 599 -1.38 -1.34 -8.08
N ILE A 600 -2.07 -1.20 -6.94
CA ILE A 600 -2.64 -2.35 -6.23
C ILE A 600 -3.93 -2.74 -6.94
N ILE A 601 -3.97 -3.96 -7.49
CA ILE A 601 -5.09 -4.45 -8.30
C ILE A 601 -5.76 -5.65 -7.63
N GLY A 602 -7.07 -5.78 -7.83
CA GLY A 602 -7.85 -6.92 -7.32
C GLY A 602 -8.00 -8.04 -8.34
N ASP A 603 -7.96 -7.67 -9.61
CA ASP A 603 -8.08 -8.59 -10.74
C ASP A 603 -7.42 -7.99 -11.99
N ILE A 604 -7.19 -8.80 -13.01
CA ILE A 604 -6.66 -8.40 -14.32
C ILE A 604 -7.50 -9.01 -15.44
N ASN A 605 -7.85 -8.19 -16.43
CA ASN A 605 -8.60 -8.62 -17.61
C ASN A 605 -7.68 -9.35 -18.62
N ASP A 606 -8.23 -10.34 -19.32
CA ASP A 606 -7.51 -11.14 -20.32
C ASP A 606 -6.93 -10.30 -21.45
N PHE A 607 -7.64 -9.24 -21.88
CA PHE A 607 -7.14 -8.30 -22.89
C PHE A 607 -5.87 -7.59 -22.42
N ALA A 608 -5.84 -7.12 -21.17
CA ALA A 608 -4.65 -6.47 -20.60
C ALA A 608 -3.45 -7.44 -20.55
N ILE A 609 -3.70 -8.71 -20.22
CA ILE A 609 -2.66 -9.75 -20.25
C ILE A 609 -2.12 -9.94 -21.67
N GLN A 610 -2.98 -9.98 -22.69
CA GLN A 610 -2.53 -10.11 -24.08
C GLN A 610 -1.70 -8.89 -24.52
N GLU A 611 -2.07 -7.68 -24.12
CA GLU A 611 -1.27 -6.49 -24.40
C GLU A 611 0.11 -6.56 -23.73
N ILE A 612 0.17 -6.91 -22.43
CA ILE A 612 1.43 -7.07 -21.69
C ILE A 612 2.35 -8.08 -22.39
N LYS A 613 1.82 -9.21 -22.87
CA LYS A 613 2.62 -10.24 -23.57
C LYS A 613 3.29 -9.74 -24.84
N LYS A 614 2.78 -8.67 -25.48
CA LYS A 614 3.41 -8.10 -26.68
C LYS A 614 4.79 -7.52 -26.35
N PHE A 615 4.97 -6.95 -25.16
CA PHE A 615 6.19 -6.21 -24.82
C PHE A 615 6.94 -6.76 -23.60
N ALA A 616 6.33 -7.58 -22.75
CA ALA A 616 6.94 -8.15 -21.54
C ALA A 616 6.97 -9.68 -21.54
N ASN A 617 8.00 -10.23 -20.93
CA ASN A 617 8.20 -11.65 -20.66
C ASN A 617 7.80 -12.05 -19.24
N ALA A 618 7.87 -11.12 -18.28
CA ALA A 618 7.53 -11.34 -16.87
C ALA A 618 6.81 -10.11 -16.29
N VAL A 619 6.15 -10.29 -15.14
CA VAL A 619 5.42 -9.22 -14.45
C VAL A 619 5.85 -9.12 -12.99
N VAL A 620 6.05 -7.89 -12.52
CA VAL A 620 6.29 -7.58 -11.09
C VAL A 620 5.04 -6.92 -10.52
N VAL A 621 4.58 -7.40 -9.38
CA VAL A 621 3.41 -6.85 -8.66
C VAL A 621 3.73 -6.62 -7.18
N ARG A 622 2.91 -5.79 -6.52
CA ARG A 622 3.04 -5.57 -5.07
C ARG A 622 2.39 -6.68 -4.24
N LYS A 623 2.85 -6.87 -3.00
CA LYS A 623 2.32 -7.87 -2.05
C LYS A 623 0.80 -7.81 -1.87
N GLU A 624 0.23 -6.62 -1.80
CA GLU A 624 -1.20 -6.34 -1.59
C GLU A 624 -2.07 -6.72 -2.79
N THR A 625 -1.45 -6.86 -3.97
CA THR A 625 -2.13 -7.36 -5.18
C THR A 625 -2.40 -8.86 -5.10
N VAL A 626 -1.62 -9.60 -4.32
CA VAL A 626 -1.74 -11.06 -4.21
C VAL A 626 -2.60 -11.45 -3.02
N LEU A 627 -2.31 -10.89 -1.85
CA LEU A 627 -3.04 -11.14 -0.61
C LEU A 627 -3.62 -9.81 -0.10
N SER A 628 -4.94 -9.74 0.02
CA SER A 628 -5.64 -8.56 0.53
C SER A 628 -5.63 -8.54 2.05
N LEU A 629 -5.50 -7.34 2.64
CA LEU A 629 -5.40 -7.14 4.08
C LEU A 629 -6.58 -6.33 4.61
N PHE A 630 -7.08 -6.69 5.79
CA PHE A 630 -8.06 -5.92 6.56
C PHE A 630 -7.76 -6.03 8.05
N ASP A 631 -7.68 -4.89 8.75
CA ASP A 631 -7.47 -4.85 10.21
C ASP A 631 -6.26 -5.68 10.68
N SER A 632 -5.19 -5.65 9.89
CA SER A 632 -3.96 -6.45 10.08
C SER A 632 -4.15 -7.97 9.99
N PHE A 633 -5.19 -8.44 9.29
CA PHE A 633 -5.38 -9.84 8.91
C PHE A 633 -5.44 -10.03 7.39
N ILE A 634 -5.09 -11.23 6.94
CA ILE A 634 -5.28 -11.65 5.55
C ILE A 634 -6.75 -12.01 5.33
N THR A 635 -7.37 -11.41 4.33
CA THR A 635 -8.80 -11.62 4.02
C THR A 635 -9.02 -12.59 2.88
N ARG A 636 -8.37 -12.33 1.74
CA ARG A 636 -8.55 -13.08 0.50
C ARG A 636 -7.25 -13.12 -0.30
N GLN A 637 -7.08 -14.20 -1.04
CA GLN A 637 -6.11 -14.30 -2.13
C GLN A 637 -6.78 -13.88 -3.43
N THR A 638 -6.09 -13.08 -4.25
CA THR A 638 -6.60 -12.65 -5.56
C THR A 638 -6.27 -13.67 -6.64
N ASN A 639 -6.99 -13.59 -7.77
CA ASN A 639 -6.77 -14.48 -8.92
C ASN A 639 -5.73 -13.93 -9.91
N VAL A 640 -5.06 -12.81 -9.57
CA VAL A 640 -4.13 -12.11 -10.48
C VAL A 640 -2.95 -13.01 -10.86
N VAL A 641 -2.30 -13.63 -9.87
CA VAL A 641 -1.15 -14.51 -10.09
C VAL A 641 -1.55 -15.72 -10.94
N GLU A 642 -2.68 -16.35 -10.60
CA GLU A 642 -3.18 -17.52 -11.33
C GLU A 642 -3.47 -17.19 -12.81
N LYS A 643 -4.11 -16.06 -13.10
CA LYS A 643 -4.41 -15.61 -14.47
C LYS A 643 -3.15 -15.31 -15.29
N LEU A 644 -2.17 -14.63 -14.69
CA LEU A 644 -0.89 -14.32 -15.33
C LEU A 644 -0.10 -15.60 -15.65
N GLN A 645 -0.04 -16.53 -14.70
CA GLN A 645 0.67 -17.80 -14.87
C GLN A 645 0.01 -18.73 -15.88
N LYS A 646 -1.33 -18.82 -15.90
CA LYS A 646 -2.10 -19.51 -16.96
C LYS A 646 -1.74 -18.99 -18.36
N SER A 647 -1.40 -17.70 -18.45
CA SER A 647 -0.97 -17.05 -19.69
C SER A 647 0.52 -17.18 -20.01
N LYS A 648 1.27 -17.95 -19.20
CA LYS A 648 2.72 -18.18 -19.25
C LYS A 648 3.58 -16.93 -18.96
N LEU A 649 3.07 -16.02 -18.14
CA LEU A 649 3.86 -14.90 -17.61
C LEU A 649 4.31 -15.24 -16.18
N PRO A 650 5.61 -15.41 -15.91
CA PRO A 650 6.12 -15.51 -14.54
C PRO A 650 5.84 -14.22 -13.76
N VAL A 651 5.45 -14.39 -12.50
CA VAL A 651 5.10 -13.30 -11.59
C VAL A 651 6.11 -13.20 -10.46
N TYR A 652 6.70 -12.01 -10.31
CA TYR A 652 7.58 -11.65 -9.21
C TYR A 652 6.87 -10.68 -8.27
N VAL A 653 7.08 -10.83 -6.97
CA VAL A 653 6.39 -10.00 -5.96
C VAL A 653 7.39 -9.13 -5.20
N GLU A 654 7.11 -7.84 -5.08
CA GLU A 654 7.84 -6.88 -4.26
C GLU A 654 6.93 -6.22 -3.20
N LEU A 655 7.42 -5.76 -2.06
CA LEU A 655 8.77 -5.86 -1.51
C LEU A 655 8.76 -6.72 -0.24
N PHE A 656 9.65 -7.69 -0.16
CA PHE A 656 9.87 -8.48 1.06
C PHE A 656 10.94 -7.82 1.94
N GLN A 657 10.62 -7.72 3.23
CA GLN A 657 11.42 -7.05 4.26
C GLN A 657 11.36 -7.90 5.54
N ASN A 658 12.44 -7.95 6.30
CA ASN A 658 12.45 -8.64 7.60
C ASN A 658 11.96 -7.72 8.72
N GLU A 659 12.13 -6.41 8.57
CA GLU A 659 11.65 -5.42 9.52
C GLU A 659 10.22 -4.95 9.20
N PHE A 660 9.39 -4.83 10.22
CA PHE A 660 8.02 -4.36 10.11
C PHE A 660 7.57 -3.73 11.43
N VAL A 661 6.66 -2.76 11.34
CA VAL A 661 5.99 -2.16 12.51
C VAL A 661 4.81 -3.03 12.93
N SER A 662 4.06 -3.51 11.94
CA SER A 662 2.97 -4.46 12.08
C SER A 662 2.92 -5.28 10.80
N GLN A 663 3.24 -6.55 10.92
CA GLN A 663 2.97 -7.53 9.88
C GLN A 663 1.55 -8.08 10.11
N PRO A 664 0.82 -8.52 9.07
CA PRO A 664 -0.42 -9.25 9.27
C PRO A 664 -0.25 -10.37 10.31
N TYR A 665 -1.16 -10.46 11.28
CA TYR A 665 -1.06 -11.38 12.41
C TYR A 665 -0.97 -12.85 11.96
N ASP A 666 -1.55 -13.15 10.81
CA ASP A 666 -1.49 -14.41 10.07
C ASP A 666 -0.06 -14.90 9.78
N PHE A 667 0.90 -13.98 9.61
CA PHE A 667 2.31 -14.32 9.35
C PHE A 667 3.13 -14.50 10.62
N PHE A 668 2.54 -14.31 11.79
CA PHE A 668 3.18 -14.56 13.10
C PHE A 668 4.49 -13.80 13.33
N SER A 669 4.63 -12.61 12.74
CA SER A 669 5.87 -11.82 12.77
C SER A 669 7.08 -12.61 12.23
N ASP A 670 6.87 -13.56 11.31
CA ASP A 670 7.94 -14.37 10.72
C ASP A 670 8.01 -14.13 9.20
N PRO A 671 9.07 -13.48 8.69
CA PRO A 671 9.22 -13.23 7.25
C PRO A 671 9.35 -14.54 6.44
N THR A 672 9.77 -15.64 7.07
CA THR A 672 9.81 -16.96 6.42
C THR A 672 8.40 -17.49 6.18
N VAL A 673 7.47 -17.29 7.12
CA VAL A 673 6.05 -17.69 6.98
C VAL A 673 5.36 -16.85 5.91
N GLU A 674 5.68 -15.54 5.84
CA GLU A 674 5.23 -14.68 4.75
C GLU A 674 5.71 -15.22 3.40
N ILE A 675 7.01 -15.43 3.22
CA ILE A 675 7.57 -15.99 1.97
C ILE A 675 6.90 -17.33 1.62
N ASN A 676 6.71 -18.22 2.60
CA ASN A 676 6.06 -19.51 2.40
C ASN A 676 4.63 -19.37 1.86
N SER A 677 3.85 -18.43 2.41
CA SER A 677 2.47 -18.18 2.00
C SER A 677 2.37 -17.67 0.56
N TYR A 678 3.31 -16.83 0.13
CA TYR A 678 3.37 -16.37 -1.25
C TYR A 678 3.89 -17.45 -2.21
N VAL A 679 4.90 -18.23 -1.81
CA VAL A 679 5.52 -19.24 -2.69
C VAL A 679 4.69 -20.52 -2.80
N LEU A 680 4.18 -21.09 -1.70
CA LEU A 680 3.35 -22.30 -1.76
C LEU A 680 1.86 -21.99 -1.93
N GLY A 681 1.34 -20.96 -1.26
CA GLY A 681 -0.07 -20.58 -1.33
C GLY A 681 -0.43 -19.88 -2.64
N ALA A 682 0.22 -18.75 -2.91
CA ALA A 682 -0.02 -17.98 -4.14
C ALA A 682 0.77 -18.47 -5.37
N ARG A 683 1.71 -19.42 -5.19
CA ARG A 683 2.51 -20.05 -6.25
C ARG A 683 3.36 -19.09 -7.08
N ILE A 684 3.85 -17.99 -6.52
CA ILE A 684 4.64 -16.99 -7.25
C ILE A 684 5.95 -17.56 -7.80
N ASN A 685 6.52 -16.94 -8.84
CA ASN A 685 7.75 -17.43 -9.49
C ASN A 685 9.03 -16.83 -8.90
N GLY A 686 8.94 -15.77 -8.11
CA GLY A 686 10.09 -15.12 -7.52
C GLY A 686 9.75 -13.99 -6.55
N THR A 687 10.68 -13.67 -5.66
CA THR A 687 10.55 -12.58 -4.70
C THR A 687 11.59 -11.50 -4.98
N ILE A 688 11.20 -10.26 -4.78
CA ILE A 688 12.11 -9.11 -4.74
C ILE A 688 12.23 -8.68 -3.27
N THR A 689 13.44 -8.74 -2.73
CA THR A 689 13.69 -8.59 -1.28
C THR A 689 14.89 -7.69 -0.99
N GLU A 690 14.82 -6.93 0.11
CA GLU A 690 15.98 -6.19 0.64
C GLU A 690 16.89 -7.07 1.51
N PHE A 691 16.43 -8.28 1.86
CA PHE A 691 17.15 -9.29 2.64
C PHE A 691 17.24 -10.60 1.86
N PRO A 692 18.20 -10.72 0.92
CA PRO A 692 18.34 -11.91 0.08
C PRO A 692 18.60 -13.20 0.89
N PHE A 693 19.26 -13.09 2.04
CA PHE A 693 19.58 -14.24 2.89
C PHE A 693 18.33 -15.01 3.32
N THR A 694 17.29 -14.33 3.81
CA THR A 694 16.04 -14.95 4.27
C THR A 694 15.38 -15.77 3.15
N ALA A 695 15.24 -15.18 1.95
CA ALA A 695 14.62 -15.83 0.80
C ALA A 695 15.49 -16.99 0.25
N ALA A 696 16.81 -16.81 0.19
CA ALA A 696 17.73 -17.84 -0.26
C ALA A 696 17.81 -19.03 0.71
N ARG A 697 17.74 -18.77 2.03
CA ARG A 697 17.65 -19.79 3.09
C ARG A 697 16.34 -20.57 2.98
N TYR A 698 15.21 -19.88 2.81
CA TYR A 698 13.90 -20.51 2.58
C TYR A 698 13.93 -21.51 1.42
N LYS A 699 14.54 -21.14 0.28
CA LYS A 699 14.67 -21.99 -0.92
C LYS A 699 15.38 -23.33 -0.69
N ARG A 700 16.25 -23.40 0.31
CA ARG A 700 17.10 -24.57 0.62
C ARG A 700 16.55 -25.41 1.77
N ASN A 701 15.42 -25.02 2.34
CA ASN A 701 14.84 -25.73 3.48
C ASN A 701 14.47 -27.16 3.10
N ARG A 702 14.60 -28.11 4.02
CA ARG A 702 14.42 -29.54 3.73
C ARG A 702 12.95 -29.94 3.64
N CYS A 703 12.10 -29.31 4.44
CA CYS A 703 10.66 -29.59 4.54
C CYS A 703 9.91 -29.36 3.23
N LEU A 704 10.39 -28.47 2.35
CA LEU A 704 9.82 -28.26 1.02
C LEU A 704 10.04 -29.45 0.06
N GLY A 705 11.02 -30.31 0.33
CA GLY A 705 11.27 -31.52 -0.44
C GLY A 705 10.37 -32.69 -0.03
N GLU A 706 9.61 -32.56 1.06
CA GLU A 706 8.71 -33.61 1.54
C GLU A 706 7.42 -33.65 0.73
N LYS A 707 6.85 -34.85 0.57
CA LYS A 707 5.58 -35.02 -0.17
C LYS A 707 4.43 -34.26 0.44
N ILE A 708 4.42 -34.17 1.77
CA ILE A 708 3.44 -33.43 2.57
C ILE A 708 4.29 -32.61 3.54
N PRO A 709 4.43 -31.30 3.32
CA PRO A 709 5.14 -30.44 4.24
C PRO A 709 4.49 -30.51 5.64
N PRO A 710 5.28 -30.38 6.71
CA PRO A 710 4.74 -30.31 8.07
C PRO A 710 3.81 -29.10 8.23
N LEU A 711 2.88 -29.16 9.18
CA LEU A 711 1.84 -28.13 9.37
C LEU A 711 2.40 -26.73 9.64
N TYR A 712 3.55 -26.62 10.33
CA TYR A 712 4.23 -25.35 10.56
C TYR A 712 4.96 -24.79 9.32
N MET A 713 4.95 -25.53 8.20
CA MET A 713 5.36 -25.08 6.86
C MET A 713 4.18 -25.05 5.87
N ALA A 714 2.94 -25.19 6.35
CA ALA A 714 1.78 -25.00 5.50
C ALA A 714 1.56 -23.49 5.23
N PRO A 715 1.09 -23.12 4.03
CA PRO A 715 0.80 -21.72 3.72
C PRO A 715 -0.37 -21.23 4.57
N VAL A 716 -0.38 -19.94 4.90
CA VAL A 716 -1.46 -19.38 5.71
C VAL A 716 -2.75 -19.30 4.89
N GLU A 717 -3.86 -19.76 5.47
CA GLU A 717 -5.18 -19.71 4.85
C GLU A 717 -5.82 -18.31 5.00
N PRO A 718 -6.13 -17.59 3.90
CA PRO A 718 -6.79 -16.29 3.98
C PRO A 718 -8.15 -16.35 4.68
N GLY A 719 -8.38 -15.43 5.63
CA GLY A 719 -9.64 -15.27 6.35
C GLY A 719 -9.86 -16.27 7.49
N ALA A 720 -8.91 -17.17 7.74
CA ALA A 720 -9.06 -18.24 8.72
C ALA A 720 -9.14 -17.70 10.16
N PHE A 721 -8.32 -16.69 10.51
CA PHE A 721 -8.37 -16.03 11.82
C PHE A 721 -9.51 -15.00 11.96
N LEU A 722 -9.99 -14.41 10.85
CA LEU A 722 -11.11 -13.46 10.87
C LEU A 722 -12.41 -14.11 11.37
N GLN A 723 -12.61 -15.40 11.05
CA GLN A 723 -13.74 -16.19 11.56
C GLN A 723 -13.69 -16.34 13.09
N VAL A 724 -12.50 -16.33 13.68
CA VAL A 724 -12.30 -16.50 15.12
C VAL A 724 -12.62 -15.20 15.87
N VAL A 725 -12.22 -14.06 15.32
CA VAL A 725 -12.37 -12.76 15.96
C VAL A 725 -13.73 -12.08 15.68
N ASN A 726 -14.63 -12.73 14.92
CA ASN A 726 -15.92 -12.18 14.49
C ASN A 726 -15.83 -10.78 13.85
N ALA A 727 -14.66 -10.43 13.31
CA ALA A 727 -14.42 -9.18 12.61
C ALA A 727 -14.65 -9.42 11.10
N LEU A 728 -15.92 -9.53 10.70
CA LEU A 728 -16.23 -9.53 9.27
C LEU A 728 -15.86 -8.16 8.71
N PRO A 729 -15.03 -8.09 7.64
CA PRO A 729 -14.75 -6.82 7.01
C PRO A 729 -16.08 -6.19 6.55
N PRO A 730 -16.28 -4.87 6.72
CA PRO A 730 -17.35 -4.18 6.01
C PRO A 730 -17.18 -4.42 4.51
N ASP A 731 -18.25 -4.32 3.71
CA ASP A 731 -18.18 -4.37 2.25
C ASP A 731 -17.23 -3.27 1.74
N GLN A 732 -15.94 -3.59 1.67
CA GLN A 732 -14.92 -2.72 1.11
C GLN A 732 -15.06 -2.77 -0.39
N ALA A 733 -14.98 -1.61 -1.04
CA ALA A 733 -14.94 -1.54 -2.48
C ALA A 733 -13.79 -2.45 -2.98
N PRO A 734 -14.06 -3.38 -3.90
CA PRO A 734 -13.02 -4.26 -4.41
C PRO A 734 -11.91 -3.42 -5.05
N ASN A 735 -10.65 -3.81 -4.82
CA ASN A 735 -9.51 -3.24 -5.54
C ASN A 735 -9.80 -3.21 -7.05
N PRO A 736 -9.34 -2.17 -7.75
CA PRO A 736 -9.66 -1.96 -9.16
C PRO A 736 -9.19 -3.13 -10.03
N VAL A 737 -9.93 -3.37 -11.12
CA VAL A 737 -9.58 -4.34 -12.15
C VAL A 737 -8.61 -3.67 -13.12
N PHE A 738 -7.49 -4.32 -13.42
CA PHE A 738 -6.50 -3.84 -14.38
C PHE A 738 -6.96 -4.13 -15.81
N THR A 739 -7.09 -3.09 -16.62
CA THR A 739 -7.65 -3.14 -17.98
C THR A 739 -6.61 -2.79 -19.06
N ASP A 740 -6.94 -2.99 -20.33
CA ASP A 740 -6.10 -2.60 -21.47
C ASP A 740 -5.97 -1.07 -21.62
N GLU A 741 -6.95 -0.32 -21.12
CA GLU A 741 -6.84 1.13 -20.96
C GLU A 741 -5.72 1.47 -19.97
N ASP A 742 -5.52 0.72 -18.88
CA ASP A 742 -4.40 0.95 -17.95
C ASP A 742 -3.04 0.66 -18.60
N VAL A 743 -2.97 -0.22 -19.60
CA VAL A 743 -1.74 -0.51 -20.36
C VAL A 743 -1.42 0.60 -21.37
N SER A 744 -2.45 1.25 -21.91
CA SER A 744 -2.35 2.22 -23.02
C SER A 744 -2.56 3.68 -22.60
N ALA A 745 -3.07 3.95 -21.40
CA ALA A 745 -3.41 5.29 -20.91
C ALA A 745 -2.19 6.20 -20.87
N TYR A 746 -1.02 5.69 -20.49
CA TYR A 746 0.23 6.44 -20.53
C TYR A 746 0.70 6.71 -21.97
N ASP A 747 0.60 5.73 -22.87
CA ASP A 747 0.93 5.93 -24.29
C ASP A 747 0.02 6.97 -24.94
N HIS A 748 -1.27 6.98 -24.58
CA HIS A 748 -2.22 8.00 -25.00
C HIS A 748 -1.94 9.36 -24.32
N TYR A 749 -1.60 9.38 -23.04
CA TYR A 749 -1.14 10.59 -22.34
C TYR A 749 0.07 11.20 -23.04
N LYS A 750 1.13 10.42 -23.29
CA LYS A 750 2.33 10.85 -24.01
C LYS A 750 2.01 11.29 -25.44
N ARG A 751 1.19 10.51 -26.17
CA ARG A 751 0.80 10.84 -27.54
C ARG A 751 -0.10 12.07 -27.60
N CYS A 752 -0.89 12.40 -26.60
CA CYS A 752 -1.82 13.54 -26.66
C CYS A 752 -1.34 14.79 -25.91
N SER A 753 -0.36 14.66 -25.01
CA SER A 753 0.28 15.76 -24.28
C SER A 753 1.23 16.58 -25.14
N HIS A 754 1.89 15.95 -26.12
CA HIS A 754 2.88 16.64 -26.95
C HIS A 754 2.19 17.43 -28.06
N PRO A 755 2.56 18.70 -28.30
CA PRO A 755 2.07 19.43 -29.44
C PRO A 755 2.58 18.84 -30.76
N PHE A 756 1.81 19.00 -31.84
CA PHE A 756 2.23 18.63 -33.20
C PHE A 756 2.15 19.84 -34.14
N SER A 757 2.70 19.69 -35.34
CA SER A 757 2.69 20.74 -36.37
C SER A 757 1.96 20.25 -37.62
N CYS A 758 1.28 21.17 -38.31
CA CYS A 758 0.56 20.92 -39.56
C CYS A 758 0.62 22.19 -40.42
N GLY A 759 1.18 22.08 -41.63
CA GLY A 759 1.34 23.23 -42.53
C GLY A 759 2.15 24.37 -41.88
N ASP A 760 1.55 25.57 -41.84
CA ASP A 760 2.11 26.79 -41.25
C ASP A 760 1.90 26.93 -39.74
N GLN A 761 1.22 25.97 -39.11
CA GLN A 761 0.89 26.00 -37.68
C GLN A 761 1.75 25.00 -36.90
N GLY A 762 2.44 25.48 -35.88
CA GLY A 762 3.13 24.67 -34.88
C GLY A 762 2.43 24.75 -33.51
N GLY A 763 2.62 23.75 -32.66
CA GLY A 763 2.09 23.80 -31.30
C GLY A 763 0.64 23.33 -31.15
N LEU A 764 0.08 22.60 -32.12
CA LEU A 764 -1.31 22.15 -32.13
C LEU A 764 -1.55 21.01 -31.12
N LEU A 765 -2.71 21.03 -30.48
CA LEU A 765 -3.21 20.05 -29.50
C LEU A 765 -4.70 19.80 -29.73
N TYR A 766 -5.34 19.00 -28.87
CA TYR A 766 -6.79 18.81 -28.81
C TYR A 766 -7.51 20.16 -28.99
N PRO A 767 -8.54 20.26 -29.87
CA PRO A 767 -9.28 19.16 -30.47
C PRO A 767 -8.77 18.68 -31.84
N PHE A 768 -7.67 19.24 -32.35
CA PHE A 768 -7.19 18.92 -33.69
C PHE A 768 -6.38 17.64 -33.74
N TRP A 769 -6.47 16.89 -34.84
CA TRP A 769 -5.73 15.64 -35.02
C TRP A 769 -5.46 15.32 -36.50
N ILE A 770 -4.53 14.38 -36.72
CA ILE A 770 -4.16 13.76 -38.01
C ILE A 770 -4.28 12.23 -37.86
N PRO A 771 -4.33 11.43 -38.94
CA PRO A 771 -4.57 9.98 -38.86
C PRO A 771 -3.71 9.20 -37.82
N ASP A 772 -2.50 9.67 -37.50
CA ASP A 772 -1.63 9.06 -36.47
C ASP A 772 -1.98 9.44 -35.01
N ARG A 773 -2.93 10.36 -34.79
CA ARG A 773 -3.31 10.93 -33.48
C ARG A 773 -4.83 10.96 -33.26
N GLU A 774 -5.55 10.01 -33.82
CA GLU A 774 -7.01 9.88 -33.75
C GLU A 774 -7.60 9.98 -32.33
N ALA A 775 -6.95 9.36 -31.34
CA ALA A 775 -7.38 9.38 -29.94
C ALA A 775 -7.20 10.76 -29.26
N CYS A 776 -6.43 11.67 -29.87
CA CYS A 776 -6.06 12.97 -29.29
C CYS A 776 -6.92 14.14 -29.77
N GLY A 777 -7.95 13.88 -30.58
CA GLY A 777 -8.78 14.95 -31.13
C GLY A 777 -10.24 14.56 -31.32
N SER A 778 -11.09 15.57 -31.46
CA SER A 778 -12.53 15.38 -31.56
C SER A 778 -12.95 14.96 -32.98
N PRO A 779 -13.99 14.12 -33.14
CA PRO A 779 -14.60 13.87 -34.43
C PRO A 779 -14.97 15.19 -35.14
N GLY A 780 -14.61 15.31 -36.42
CA GLY A 780 -14.84 16.52 -37.23
C GLY A 780 -13.73 17.57 -37.20
N PHE A 781 -12.68 17.40 -36.40
CA PHE A 781 -11.53 18.32 -36.31
C PHE A 781 -10.24 17.73 -36.91
N ILE A 782 -10.39 16.84 -37.90
CA ILE A 782 -9.25 16.30 -38.65
C ILE A 782 -8.61 17.39 -39.51
N LEU A 783 -7.28 17.48 -39.46
CA LEU A 783 -6.51 18.45 -40.23
C LEU A 783 -6.04 17.86 -41.55
N ASN A 784 -6.18 18.65 -42.62
CA ASN A 784 -5.49 18.42 -43.88
C ASN A 784 -4.26 19.32 -43.96
N CYS A 785 -3.07 18.69 -43.96
CA CYS A 785 -1.79 19.40 -43.97
C CYS A 785 -1.14 19.48 -45.37
N SER A 786 -1.81 18.99 -46.41
CA SER A 786 -1.20 18.79 -47.74
C SER A 786 -1.01 20.08 -48.54
N SER A 787 -1.76 21.14 -48.22
CA SER A 787 -1.81 22.41 -48.97
C SER A 787 -0.87 23.51 -48.44
N GLY A 788 0.05 23.17 -47.52
CA GLY A 788 0.95 24.14 -46.88
C GLY A 788 0.33 24.98 -45.75
N PHE A 789 -0.98 24.85 -45.53
CA PHE A 789 -1.72 25.49 -44.45
C PHE A 789 -2.50 24.45 -43.62
N ALA A 790 -2.78 24.75 -42.36
CA ALA A 790 -3.64 23.89 -41.53
C ALA A 790 -5.13 24.16 -41.80
N GLU A 791 -5.80 23.23 -42.49
CA GLU A 791 -7.23 23.34 -42.82
C GLU A 791 -8.08 22.24 -42.17
N ILE A 792 -9.28 22.60 -41.72
CA ILE A 792 -10.33 21.70 -41.25
C ILE A 792 -11.57 21.83 -42.15
N THR A 793 -12.37 20.76 -42.24
CA THR A 793 -13.67 20.80 -42.92
C THR A 793 -14.77 20.47 -41.94
N VAL A 794 -15.69 21.41 -41.71
CA VAL A 794 -16.83 21.27 -40.80
C VAL A 794 -18.11 21.55 -41.59
N SER A 795 -19.08 20.64 -41.57
CA SER A 795 -20.36 20.79 -42.30
C SER A 795 -20.18 21.11 -43.79
N SER A 796 -19.19 20.49 -44.44
CA SER A 796 -18.81 20.74 -45.85
C SER A 796 -18.22 22.13 -46.13
N VAL A 797 -17.93 22.94 -45.11
CA VAL A 797 -17.25 24.24 -45.21
C VAL A 797 -15.80 24.11 -44.71
N LYS A 798 -14.86 24.66 -45.47
CA LYS A 798 -13.43 24.68 -45.08
C LYS A 798 -13.13 25.87 -44.17
N PHE A 799 -12.30 25.65 -43.17
CA PHE A 799 -11.76 26.68 -42.29
C PHE A 799 -10.25 26.52 -42.20
N ARG A 800 -9.53 27.65 -42.25
CA ARG A 800 -8.10 27.71 -42.03
C ARG A 800 -7.80 28.14 -40.60
N ILE A 801 -6.85 27.47 -39.96
CA ILE A 801 -6.33 27.87 -38.66
C ILE A 801 -5.34 29.03 -38.87
N LEU A 802 -5.63 30.18 -38.26
CA LEU A 802 -4.73 31.34 -38.29
C LEU A 802 -3.75 31.32 -37.11
N LYS A 803 -4.25 30.94 -35.92
CA LYS A 803 -3.45 30.88 -34.70
C LYS A 803 -4.13 30.00 -33.66
N ALA A 804 -3.39 29.15 -32.95
CA ALA A 804 -3.87 28.44 -31.78
C ALA A 804 -3.01 28.81 -30.55
N ASN A 805 -3.63 29.33 -29.49
CA ASN A 805 -2.96 29.64 -28.23
C ASN A 805 -3.64 28.92 -27.07
N TYR A 806 -2.99 27.86 -26.58
CA TYR A 806 -3.50 27.03 -25.50
C TYR A 806 -3.30 27.63 -24.10
N THR A 807 -2.39 28.60 -23.95
CA THR A 807 -2.20 29.35 -22.69
C THR A 807 -3.34 30.35 -22.47
N SER A 808 -3.72 31.10 -23.51
CA SER A 808 -4.89 31.99 -23.47
C SER A 808 -6.20 31.28 -23.76
N ARG A 809 -6.14 30.00 -24.18
CA ARG A 809 -7.28 29.13 -24.55
C ARG A 809 -8.10 29.64 -25.74
N ILE A 810 -7.47 30.44 -26.60
CA ILE A 810 -8.10 31.08 -27.75
C ILE A 810 -7.51 30.51 -29.04
N ILE A 811 -8.38 30.11 -29.95
CA ILE A 811 -8.06 29.58 -31.28
C ILE A 811 -8.74 30.46 -32.32
N ARG A 812 -7.99 30.94 -33.31
CA ARG A 812 -8.48 31.79 -34.39
C ARG A 812 -8.63 31.01 -35.69
N LEU A 813 -9.84 31.02 -36.24
CA LEU A 813 -10.17 30.41 -37.52
C LEU A 813 -10.65 31.47 -38.52
N ALA A 814 -10.43 31.23 -39.81
CA ALA A 814 -10.99 32.04 -40.89
C ALA A 814 -11.49 31.16 -42.04
N ARG A 815 -12.49 31.65 -42.76
CA ARG A 815 -13.01 31.00 -43.97
C ARG A 815 -12.14 31.38 -45.18
N PRO A 816 -11.36 30.44 -45.76
CA PRO A 816 -10.41 30.76 -46.82
C PRO A 816 -11.07 31.30 -48.08
N ASP A 817 -12.32 30.91 -48.37
CA ASP A 817 -13.12 31.41 -49.49
C ASP A 817 -13.52 32.89 -49.36
N TYR A 818 -13.40 33.47 -48.16
CA TYR A 818 -13.76 34.85 -47.85
C TYR A 818 -12.57 35.76 -47.45
N ILE A 819 -11.34 35.21 -47.39
CA ILE A 819 -10.13 35.98 -47.02
C ILE A 819 -9.79 37.04 -48.09
N ASP A 820 -9.99 36.71 -49.37
CA ASP A 820 -9.64 37.60 -50.49
C ASP A 820 -10.77 37.84 -51.51
N ASN A 821 -11.93 37.22 -51.31
CA ASN A 821 -13.08 37.34 -52.20
C ASN A 821 -14.39 37.51 -51.39
N LEU A 822 -15.07 38.65 -51.54
CA LEU A 822 -16.37 38.89 -50.91
C LEU A 822 -17.53 38.17 -51.64
N CYS A 823 -17.29 37.68 -52.86
CA CYS A 823 -18.31 37.12 -53.75
C CYS A 823 -17.83 35.78 -54.34
N PRO A 824 -17.79 34.69 -53.54
CA PRO A 824 -17.44 33.37 -54.05
C PRO A 824 -18.54 32.83 -54.99
N SER A 825 -18.15 32.11 -56.05
CA SER A 825 -19.08 31.64 -57.10
C SER A 825 -20.17 30.70 -56.60
N ASN A 826 -19.93 29.96 -55.51
CA ASN A 826 -20.94 29.12 -54.86
C ASN A 826 -20.83 29.22 -53.33
N PRO A 827 -21.47 30.22 -52.70
CA PRO A 827 -21.39 30.43 -51.26
C PRO A 827 -22.11 29.30 -50.51
N LEU A 828 -21.36 28.53 -49.71
CA LEU A 828 -21.91 27.50 -48.82
C LEU A 828 -22.24 28.11 -47.46
N ASN A 829 -23.50 27.95 -47.04
CA ASN A 829 -23.94 28.26 -45.69
C ASN A 829 -23.85 26.99 -44.84
N GLY A 830 -23.11 27.04 -43.73
CA GLY A 830 -22.85 25.87 -42.89
C GLY A 830 -22.64 26.30 -41.45
N PRO A 831 -23.47 25.85 -40.49
CA PRO A 831 -23.27 26.18 -39.08
C PRO A 831 -22.01 25.49 -38.56
N PHE A 832 -21.21 26.23 -37.80
CA PHE A 832 -20.06 25.68 -37.09
C PHE A 832 -20.55 25.01 -35.79
N TYR A 833 -20.46 23.68 -35.71
CA TYR A 833 -20.90 22.92 -34.54
C TYR A 833 -19.91 23.04 -33.37
N GLN A 834 -20.42 23.42 -32.20
CA GLN A 834 -19.64 23.67 -30.98
C GLN A 834 -19.39 22.39 -30.15
N THR A 835 -18.98 21.29 -30.79
CA THR A 835 -18.76 20.01 -30.09
C THR A 835 -17.50 20.02 -29.21
N ALA A 836 -16.41 20.66 -29.65
CA ALA A 836 -15.15 20.75 -28.89
C ALA A 836 -14.65 22.19 -28.65
N LEU A 837 -15.08 23.17 -29.47
CA LEU A 837 -14.77 24.59 -29.34
C LEU A 837 -16.06 25.40 -29.18
N GLN A 838 -16.03 26.46 -28.36
CA GLN A 838 -17.14 27.41 -28.19
C GLN A 838 -16.77 28.76 -28.79
N LEU A 839 -17.74 29.56 -29.24
CA LEU A 839 -17.47 30.92 -29.70
C LEU A 839 -16.98 31.78 -28.52
N ALA A 840 -15.88 32.52 -28.72
CA ALA A 840 -15.38 33.43 -27.69
C ALA A 840 -16.40 34.56 -27.43
N GLY A 841 -16.40 35.11 -26.21
CA GLY A 841 -17.40 36.11 -25.79
C GLY A 841 -17.43 37.40 -26.63
N ASP A 842 -16.38 37.68 -27.39
CA ASP A 842 -16.26 38.83 -28.28
C ASP A 842 -16.58 38.50 -29.75
N THR A 843 -17.01 37.28 -30.07
CA THR A 843 -17.31 36.85 -31.44
C THR A 843 -18.78 37.11 -31.78
N ASN A 844 -19.04 37.79 -32.91
CA ASN A 844 -20.38 38.12 -33.40
C ASN A 844 -20.71 37.34 -34.68
N LEU A 845 -22.00 37.19 -34.99
CA LEU A 845 -22.44 36.54 -36.22
C LEU A 845 -22.67 37.58 -37.32
N LEU A 846 -21.90 37.47 -38.40
CA LEU A 846 -22.04 38.26 -39.60
C LEU A 846 -22.82 37.49 -40.66
N THR A 847 -23.87 38.11 -41.20
CA THR A 847 -24.67 37.56 -42.30
C THR A 847 -24.45 38.37 -43.56
N MET A 848 -23.96 37.72 -44.62
CA MET A 848 -23.85 38.27 -45.96
C MET A 848 -25.10 37.89 -46.77
N LEU A 849 -25.75 38.87 -47.37
CA LEU A 849 -26.96 38.73 -48.17
C LEU A 849 -26.66 39.14 -49.62
N TYR A 850 -26.95 38.26 -50.57
CA TYR A 850 -26.63 38.46 -51.98
C TYR A 850 -27.89 38.61 -52.84
N ASP A 851 -27.79 39.43 -53.89
CA ASP A 851 -28.83 39.76 -54.86
C ASP A 851 -30.18 40.09 -54.20
N CYS A 852 -30.20 41.10 -53.35
CA CYS A 852 -31.40 41.57 -52.67
C CYS A 852 -32.12 42.65 -53.51
N GLN A 853 -33.45 42.69 -53.45
CA GLN A 853 -34.22 43.84 -53.93
C GLN A 853 -33.88 45.09 -53.08
N ASP A 854 -34.13 46.31 -53.59
CA ASP A 854 -33.79 47.55 -52.89
C ASP A 854 -34.45 47.62 -51.49
N LEU A 855 -33.62 47.57 -50.44
CA LEU A 855 -34.04 47.51 -49.04
C LEU A 855 -34.06 48.90 -48.37
N SER A 856 -33.79 49.97 -49.13
CA SER A 856 -33.74 51.34 -48.63
C SER A 856 -35.03 51.81 -47.94
N SER A 857 -36.18 51.19 -48.24
CA SER A 857 -37.48 51.48 -47.60
C SER A 857 -37.70 50.82 -46.22
N LEU A 858 -36.87 49.86 -45.81
CA LEU A 858 -37.01 49.12 -44.55
C LEU A 858 -36.12 49.68 -43.41
N ILE A 859 -35.27 50.66 -43.69
CA ILE A 859 -34.25 51.19 -42.77
C ILE A 859 -34.65 52.60 -42.32
N TYR A 860 -35.60 52.70 -41.37
CA TYR A 860 -36.18 54.00 -40.95
C TYR A 860 -35.58 54.61 -39.65
N SER A 861 -34.43 54.14 -39.15
CA SER A 861 -33.77 54.77 -37.99
C SER A 861 -32.27 54.99 -38.20
N SER A 862 -31.77 56.11 -37.66
CA SER A 862 -30.34 56.48 -37.66
C SER A 862 -29.45 55.50 -36.87
N GLU A 863 -30.04 54.58 -36.09
CA GLU A 863 -29.34 53.55 -35.31
C GLU A 863 -29.08 52.26 -36.13
N ALA A 864 -29.79 52.04 -37.24
CA ALA A 864 -29.65 50.85 -38.09
C ALA A 864 -28.41 50.88 -39.00
N TYR A 865 -27.91 52.08 -39.34
CA TYR A 865 -26.71 52.26 -40.19
C TYR A 865 -25.40 51.74 -39.55
N ASN A 866 -25.39 51.51 -38.23
CA ASN A 866 -24.20 50.96 -37.56
C ASN A 866 -24.06 49.44 -37.69
N TYR A 867 -25.11 48.74 -38.15
CA TYR A 867 -25.17 47.25 -38.20
C TYR A 867 -25.38 46.69 -39.61
N PHE A 868 -25.49 47.58 -40.60
CA PHE A 868 -25.84 47.26 -41.98
C PHE A 868 -24.92 48.02 -42.94
N THR A 869 -24.24 47.32 -43.85
CA THR A 869 -23.38 47.94 -44.86
C THR A 869 -23.57 47.28 -46.23
N GLU A 870 -23.52 48.07 -47.30
CA GLU A 870 -23.63 47.60 -48.68
C GLU A 870 -22.25 47.25 -49.24
N PHE A 871 -22.16 46.19 -50.03
CA PHE A 871 -20.94 45.83 -50.74
C PHE A 871 -21.22 45.44 -52.20
N GLN A 872 -20.23 45.58 -53.06
CA GLN A 872 -20.36 45.46 -54.50
C GLN A 872 -19.60 44.23 -55.01
N CYS A 873 -20.25 43.40 -55.83
CA CYS A 873 -19.65 42.24 -56.50
C CYS A 873 -19.37 42.58 -57.97
N LYS A 874 -18.32 41.99 -58.58
CA LYS A 874 -17.94 42.32 -59.96
C LYS A 874 -18.97 41.93 -61.03
N ASP A 875 -19.84 40.95 -60.74
CA ASP A 875 -20.87 40.43 -61.64
C ASP A 875 -22.28 40.99 -61.29
N HIS A 876 -22.44 42.31 -61.32
CA HIS A 876 -23.71 42.97 -60.95
C HIS A 876 -24.83 42.67 -61.97
N LYS A 877 -25.99 42.22 -61.50
CA LYS A 877 -27.27 42.38 -62.22
C LYS A 877 -27.80 43.79 -61.96
N GLU A 878 -28.23 44.51 -63.00
CA GLU A 878 -28.89 45.81 -62.85
C GLU A 878 -30.10 45.69 -61.92
N GLY A 879 -30.10 46.45 -60.82
CA GLY A 879 -31.21 46.53 -59.85
C GLY A 879 -31.16 45.59 -58.63
N ALA A 880 -30.04 44.87 -58.41
CA ALA A 880 -29.85 44.04 -57.21
C ALA A 880 -28.67 44.52 -56.36
N ASN A 881 -28.86 44.65 -55.04
CA ASN A 881 -27.84 45.13 -54.09
C ASN A 881 -27.41 43.98 -53.15
N ASN A 882 -26.15 44.03 -52.65
CA ASN A 882 -25.67 43.06 -51.66
C ASN A 882 -25.41 43.75 -50.32
N TYR A 883 -25.80 43.08 -49.24
CA TYR A 883 -25.80 43.66 -47.91
C TYR A 883 -25.12 42.77 -46.89
N CYS A 884 -24.53 43.40 -45.90
CA CYS A 884 -23.78 42.77 -44.83
C CYS A 884 -24.37 43.22 -43.49
N VAL A 885 -24.83 42.26 -42.67
CA VAL A 885 -25.57 42.50 -41.43
C VAL A 885 -24.90 41.84 -40.25
N VAL A 886 -24.71 42.58 -39.16
CA VAL A 886 -24.11 42.07 -37.92
C VAL A 886 -25.16 41.99 -36.84
N ILE A 887 -25.40 40.79 -36.32
CA ILE A 887 -26.41 40.57 -35.28
C ILE A 887 -25.69 40.45 -33.94
N ASN A 888 -25.90 41.43 -33.05
CA ASN A 888 -25.51 41.31 -31.65
C ASN A 888 -26.70 40.76 -30.84
N SER A 889 -26.49 39.71 -30.05
CA SER A 889 -27.54 39.08 -29.23
C SER A 889 -28.20 40.04 -28.22
N SER A 890 -27.65 41.23 -27.99
CA SER A 890 -28.18 42.25 -27.06
C SER A 890 -28.84 43.47 -27.71
N SER A 891 -28.97 43.56 -29.04
CA SER A 891 -29.55 44.75 -29.67
C SER A 891 -31.09 44.76 -29.62
N SER A 892 -31.67 45.68 -28.85
CA SER A 892 -33.10 45.97 -28.72
C SER A 892 -33.77 46.61 -29.95
N LEU A 893 -33.06 46.71 -31.08
CA LEU A 893 -33.50 47.39 -32.30
C LEU A 893 -34.52 46.59 -33.13
N PHE A 894 -34.65 45.29 -32.88
CA PHE A 894 -35.60 44.42 -33.57
C PHE A 894 -36.44 43.63 -32.55
N ASN A 895 -37.32 44.32 -31.81
CA ASN A 895 -38.39 43.65 -31.05
C ASN A 895 -39.43 43.07 -32.03
N GLY A 896 -39.06 41.97 -32.67
CA GLY A 896 -39.90 41.20 -33.58
C GLY A 896 -39.05 40.13 -34.24
N ARG A 897 -39.35 38.86 -33.98
CA ARG A 897 -38.65 37.69 -34.53
C ARG A 897 -38.75 37.60 -36.08
N ASP A 898 -39.49 38.51 -36.72
CA ASP A 898 -39.76 38.55 -38.16
C ASP A 898 -38.85 39.50 -38.99
N GLY A 899 -38.13 40.45 -38.39
CA GLY A 899 -37.42 41.49 -39.16
C GLY A 899 -36.26 40.99 -40.02
N ILE A 900 -35.44 40.07 -39.50
CA ILE A 900 -34.30 39.48 -40.22
C ILE A 900 -34.76 38.41 -41.22
N ASP A 901 -35.79 37.64 -40.89
CA ASP A 901 -36.37 36.65 -41.81
C ASP A 901 -37.06 37.32 -43.00
N LEU A 902 -37.63 38.52 -42.82
CA LEU A 902 -38.12 39.38 -43.91
C LEU A 902 -36.99 39.87 -44.83
N LEU A 903 -35.84 40.27 -44.26
CA LEU A 903 -34.66 40.65 -45.04
C LEU A 903 -34.11 39.48 -45.84
N LYS A 904 -33.99 38.29 -45.22
CA LYS A 904 -33.52 37.07 -45.88
C LYS A 904 -34.43 36.61 -47.02
N LYS A 905 -35.76 36.78 -46.90
CA LYS A 905 -36.73 36.43 -47.96
C LYS A 905 -36.61 37.29 -49.21
N ASN A 906 -36.10 38.52 -49.09
CA ASN A 906 -35.94 39.46 -50.20
C ASN A 906 -34.59 39.33 -50.94
N CYS A 907 -33.78 38.35 -50.56
CA CYS A 907 -32.45 38.07 -51.11
C CYS A 907 -32.40 36.65 -51.67
N THR A 908 -31.56 36.39 -52.67
CA THR A 908 -31.49 35.05 -53.29
C THR A 908 -30.64 34.07 -52.48
N LYS A 909 -29.63 34.53 -51.74
CA LYS A 909 -28.73 33.72 -50.92
C LYS A 909 -28.31 34.45 -49.66
N ASP A 910 -28.19 33.72 -48.55
CA ASP A 910 -27.62 34.19 -47.29
C ASP A 910 -26.48 33.28 -46.79
N VAL A 911 -25.41 33.88 -46.27
CA VAL A 911 -24.30 33.16 -45.60
C VAL A 911 -24.08 33.78 -44.24
N SER A 912 -24.23 32.98 -43.20
CA SER A 912 -23.91 33.40 -41.82
C SER A 912 -22.56 32.84 -41.41
N MET A 913 -21.68 33.68 -40.88
CA MET A 913 -20.35 33.27 -40.41
C MET A 913 -19.91 34.07 -39.18
N PRO A 914 -19.15 33.47 -38.25
CA PRO A 914 -18.65 34.20 -37.09
C PRO A 914 -17.49 35.14 -37.47
N VAL A 915 -17.40 36.30 -36.80
CA VAL A 915 -16.33 37.30 -36.97
C VAL A 915 -15.94 37.92 -35.61
N SER A 916 -14.70 38.37 -35.47
CA SER A 916 -14.23 39.08 -34.27
C SER A 916 -14.97 40.42 -34.06
N GLY A 917 -15.40 40.70 -32.83
CA GLY A 917 -16.20 41.87 -32.46
C GLY A 917 -15.45 43.19 -32.38
N PHE A 918 -14.12 43.17 -32.27
CA PHE A 918 -13.29 44.33 -31.94
C PHE A 918 -13.42 45.50 -32.93
N ASN A 919 -13.81 45.24 -34.19
CA ASN A 919 -13.92 46.25 -35.26
C ASN A 919 -15.35 46.52 -35.75
N LEU A 920 -16.38 46.00 -35.06
CA LEU A 920 -17.77 46.04 -35.56
C LEU A 920 -18.55 47.32 -35.20
N HIS A 921 -17.98 48.22 -34.38
CA HIS A 921 -18.63 49.49 -34.04
C HIS A 921 -18.61 50.53 -35.18
N THR A 922 -17.92 50.23 -36.29
CA THR A 922 -17.86 51.03 -37.52
C THR A 922 -17.75 50.12 -38.75
N LEU A 923 -18.83 49.41 -39.11
CA LEU A 923 -18.90 48.64 -40.36
C LEU A 923 -18.96 49.58 -41.57
N HIS A 924 -17.80 49.85 -42.15
CA HIS A 924 -17.66 50.49 -43.46
C HIS A 924 -17.15 49.45 -44.47
N SER A 925 -17.53 49.59 -45.74
CA SER A 925 -17.13 48.71 -46.85
C SER A 925 -15.61 48.41 -46.87
N ASP A 926 -14.78 49.42 -46.59
CA ASP A 926 -13.31 49.30 -46.61
C ASP A 926 -12.71 48.43 -45.49
N ASN A 927 -13.45 48.21 -44.40
CA ASN A 927 -13.00 47.41 -43.25
C ASN A 927 -13.54 45.97 -43.27
N LEU A 928 -14.55 45.66 -44.08
CA LEU A 928 -15.17 44.34 -44.14
C LEU A 928 -14.17 43.24 -44.54
N LYS A 929 -13.33 43.52 -45.55
CA LYS A 929 -12.29 42.58 -45.99
C LYS A 929 -11.27 42.30 -44.87
N LYS A 930 -10.83 43.34 -44.15
CA LYS A 930 -9.89 43.20 -43.02
C LYS A 930 -10.48 42.39 -41.87
N THR A 931 -11.76 42.57 -41.57
CA THR A 931 -12.48 41.81 -40.54
C THR A 931 -12.56 40.32 -40.91
N LEU A 932 -12.86 39.99 -42.16
CA LEU A 932 -12.89 38.59 -42.63
C LEU A 932 -11.50 37.94 -42.64
N GLN A 933 -10.45 38.71 -42.94
CA GLN A 933 -9.05 38.26 -42.86
C GLN A 933 -8.58 37.99 -41.42
N GLN A 934 -9.08 38.75 -40.44
CA GLN A 934 -8.77 38.53 -39.02
C GLN A 934 -9.41 37.25 -38.46
N GLY A 935 -10.49 36.79 -39.07
CA GLY A 935 -11.23 35.61 -38.66
C GLY A 935 -12.05 35.82 -37.38
N PHE A 936 -12.28 34.73 -36.65
CA PHE A 936 -13.04 34.71 -35.41
C PHE A 936 -12.36 33.88 -34.33
N GLU A 937 -12.67 34.19 -33.08
CA GLU A 937 -12.08 33.56 -31.90
C GLU A 937 -12.98 32.44 -31.35
N LEU A 938 -12.34 31.34 -30.99
CA LEU A 938 -12.95 30.18 -30.38
C LEU A 938 -12.24 29.89 -29.07
N GLU A 939 -13.01 29.56 -28.03
CA GLU A 939 -12.53 29.11 -26.74
C GLU A 939 -12.59 27.58 -26.63
N LEU A 940 -11.58 27.00 -25.99
CA LEU A 940 -11.58 25.58 -25.62
C LEU A 940 -12.67 25.31 -24.58
N LYS A 941 -13.43 24.21 -24.75
CA LYS A 941 -14.41 23.77 -23.76
C LYS A 941 -13.79 23.59 -22.37
N GLN A 942 -14.63 23.78 -21.34
CA GLN A 942 -14.23 23.73 -19.94
C GLN A 942 -13.63 22.38 -19.52
N ASP A 943 -14.13 21.27 -20.08
CA ASP A 943 -13.64 19.91 -19.77
C ASP A 943 -12.15 19.74 -20.10
N CYS A 944 -11.74 20.09 -21.32
CA CYS A 944 -10.33 20.06 -21.69
C CYS A 944 -9.51 21.11 -20.94
N SER A 945 -10.08 22.28 -20.68
CA SER A 945 -9.41 23.31 -19.88
C SER A 945 -9.09 22.83 -18.47
N LEU A 946 -9.99 22.05 -17.83
CA LEU A 946 -9.77 21.48 -16.51
C LEU A 946 -8.70 20.37 -16.55
N CYS A 947 -8.77 19.49 -17.55
CA CYS A 947 -7.75 18.46 -17.79
C CYS A 947 -6.33 19.05 -17.97
N LEU A 948 -6.19 20.10 -18.79
CA LEU A 948 -4.89 20.77 -18.96
C LEU A 948 -4.41 21.44 -17.66
N ASN A 949 -5.31 22.03 -16.87
CA ASN A 949 -4.95 22.64 -15.59
C ASN A 949 -4.50 21.60 -14.55
N SER A 950 -4.99 20.36 -14.63
CA SER A 950 -4.55 19.26 -13.77
C SER A 950 -3.28 18.57 -14.26
N LYS A 951 -2.64 19.05 -15.36
CA LYS A 951 -1.49 18.43 -16.05
C LYS A 951 -1.83 17.16 -16.85
N GLY A 952 -3.11 16.91 -17.11
CA GLY A 952 -3.58 15.87 -18.03
C GLY A 952 -3.51 16.29 -19.50
N ALA A 953 -3.64 15.31 -20.39
CA ALA A 953 -3.75 15.47 -21.83
C ALA A 953 -5.18 15.20 -22.31
N CYS A 954 -5.76 16.16 -23.03
CA CYS A 954 -7.10 16.04 -23.57
C CYS A 954 -7.18 15.02 -24.70
N GLY A 955 -8.24 14.23 -24.73
CA GLY A 955 -8.49 13.22 -25.74
C GLY A 955 -9.97 12.97 -26.02
N TYR A 956 -10.23 12.07 -26.96
CA TYR A 956 -11.58 11.65 -27.31
C TYR A 956 -11.61 10.14 -27.52
N ASN A 957 -12.46 9.45 -26.77
CA ASN A 957 -12.69 8.03 -26.96
C ASN A 957 -13.73 7.83 -28.07
N GLN A 958 -13.30 7.27 -29.20
CA GLN A 958 -14.18 7.05 -30.36
C GLN A 958 -15.20 5.94 -30.11
N SER A 959 -14.84 4.89 -29.37
CA SER A 959 -15.73 3.76 -29.05
C SER A 959 -16.89 4.18 -28.14
N LEU A 960 -16.62 5.07 -27.18
CA LEU A 960 -17.62 5.60 -26.25
C LEU A 960 -18.28 6.90 -26.72
N GLY A 961 -17.73 7.55 -27.74
CA GLY A 961 -18.21 8.83 -28.28
C GLY A 961 -18.13 9.99 -27.28
N LYS A 962 -17.09 10.04 -26.43
CA LYS A 962 -16.99 11.00 -25.31
C LYS A 962 -15.57 11.57 -25.13
N PHE A 963 -15.49 12.76 -24.54
CA PHE A 963 -14.24 13.38 -24.08
C PHE A 963 -13.60 12.56 -22.95
N VAL A 964 -12.27 12.46 -22.97
CA VAL A 964 -11.46 11.78 -21.94
C VAL A 964 -10.27 12.66 -21.58
N CYS A 965 -9.90 12.66 -20.30
CA CYS A 965 -8.63 13.22 -19.84
C CYS A 965 -7.64 12.07 -19.59
N TYR A 966 -6.58 12.01 -20.39
CA TYR A 966 -5.46 11.10 -20.15
C TYR A 966 -4.56 11.73 -19.08
N CYS A 967 -4.29 11.03 -17.99
CA CYS A 967 -3.34 11.43 -16.96
C CYS A 967 -2.18 10.42 -16.92
N ASP A 968 -1.11 10.79 -16.21
CA ASP A 968 0.02 9.91 -15.89
C ASP A 968 -0.42 8.64 -15.11
N ASP A 969 -1.49 8.76 -14.31
CA ASP A 969 -2.03 7.69 -13.47
C ASP A 969 -3.19 6.90 -14.10
N GLY A 970 -3.64 7.25 -15.32
CA GLY A 970 -4.74 6.56 -16.02
C GLY A 970 -5.67 7.49 -16.80
N THR A 971 -6.80 6.94 -17.27
CA THR A 971 -7.86 7.68 -17.99
C THR A 971 -9.00 8.09 -17.06
N HIS A 972 -9.37 9.37 -17.06
CA HIS A 972 -10.46 9.90 -16.23
C HIS A 972 -11.59 10.47 -17.09
N GLY A 973 -12.85 10.20 -16.70
CA GLY A 973 -14.08 10.62 -17.39
C GLY A 973 -14.69 11.94 -16.88
N GLN A 974 -15.81 12.36 -17.49
CA GLN A 974 -16.49 13.67 -17.29
C GLN A 974 -17.01 13.98 -15.87
N ASN A 975 -16.77 13.15 -14.86
CA ASN A 975 -17.19 13.47 -13.49
C ASN A 975 -16.34 14.64 -12.96
N TYR A 976 -16.99 15.76 -12.61
CA TYR A 976 -16.32 16.98 -12.10
C TYR A 976 -15.43 16.73 -10.87
N PHE A 977 -15.69 15.66 -10.12
CA PHE A 977 -14.87 15.23 -8.98
C PHE A 977 -13.64 14.43 -9.40
N GLU A 978 -13.71 13.69 -10.51
CA GLU A 978 -12.59 12.88 -11.05
C GLU A 978 -11.60 13.72 -11.86
N MET A 979 -12.05 14.81 -12.49
CA MET A 979 -11.20 15.64 -13.35
C MET A 979 -10.14 16.47 -12.59
N PHE A 980 -10.21 16.53 -11.25
CA PHE A 980 -9.19 17.12 -10.38
C PHE A 980 -8.02 16.15 -10.06
N LEU A 981 -8.08 14.88 -10.47
CA LEU A 981 -7.17 13.83 -9.98
C LEU A 981 -5.80 13.67 -10.66
N CYS A 982 -5.51 14.27 -11.82
CA CYS A 982 -4.13 14.15 -12.38
C CYS A 982 -3.07 14.77 -11.43
N ILE A 983 -3.49 15.57 -10.42
CA ILE A 983 -2.63 16.03 -9.33
C ILE A 983 -2.73 15.02 -8.19
N LYS A 984 -1.60 14.37 -7.83
CA LYS A 984 -1.46 13.67 -6.54
C LYS A 984 -1.68 14.67 -5.40
N THR A 985 -2.90 14.77 -4.89
CA THR A 985 -3.11 15.42 -3.60
C THR A 985 -2.77 14.40 -2.52
N GLU A 986 -1.55 14.52 -1.99
CA GLU A 986 -1.32 14.12 -0.61
C GLU A 986 -2.23 15.00 0.26
N VAL A 987 -3.44 14.54 0.52
CA VAL A 987 -4.23 15.01 1.65
C VAL A 987 -3.68 14.29 2.88
N THR A 988 -2.56 14.77 3.41
CA THR A 988 -2.20 14.51 4.81
C THR A 988 -1.69 15.78 5.47
N GLN A 989 -2.47 16.18 6.48
CA GLN A 989 -2.14 17.05 7.62
C GLN A 989 -1.67 18.48 7.37
N LEU A 990 -2.62 19.40 7.57
CA LEU A 990 -2.37 20.73 8.11
C LEU A 990 -1.64 20.61 9.47
N THR A 991 -0.31 20.66 9.45
CA THR A 991 0.54 21.01 10.60
C THR A 991 1.67 21.91 10.14
N VAL A 992 1.32 23.09 9.61
CA VAL A 992 2.26 24.22 9.59
C VAL A 992 2.01 25.01 10.88
N PHE A 993 2.96 24.97 11.81
CA PHE A 993 3.46 26.10 12.63
C PHE A 993 4.22 25.59 13.88
N SER A 994 5.43 25.09 13.67
CA SER A 994 6.57 25.27 14.58
C SER A 994 7.79 25.16 13.68
N ASP A 995 8.37 26.25 13.22
CA ASP A 995 9.48 26.87 13.94
C ASP A 995 9.57 28.37 13.62
N PHE A 996 9.14 29.21 14.55
CA PHE A 996 9.60 30.60 14.68
C PHE A 996 9.25 31.13 16.08
N LEU A 997 9.84 30.53 17.12
CA LEU A 997 9.88 31.15 18.46
C LEU A 997 11.24 30.89 19.13
N VAL A 998 12.30 31.43 18.52
CA VAL A 998 13.53 31.79 19.24
C VAL A 998 13.87 33.25 18.90
N SER A 999 13.04 34.18 19.37
CA SER A 999 13.48 35.46 19.96
C SER A 999 12.25 36.20 20.50
N GLY A 1000 12.16 36.30 21.82
CA GLY A 1000 11.03 36.92 22.50
C GLY A 1000 10.97 38.44 22.22
N SER A 1001 9.93 38.88 21.52
CA SER A 1001 9.52 40.29 21.48
C SER A 1001 8.01 40.37 21.23
N VAL A 1002 7.29 40.91 22.22
CA VAL A 1002 5.81 41.04 22.24
C VAL A 1002 5.25 41.76 20.99
N ALA A 1003 6.06 42.62 20.37
CA ALA A 1003 5.69 43.34 19.14
C ALA A 1003 5.50 42.41 17.91
N GLY A 1004 6.25 41.30 17.81
CA GLY A 1004 6.17 40.39 16.67
C GLY A 1004 4.85 39.62 16.62
N VAL A 1005 4.35 39.21 17.80
CA VAL A 1005 3.09 38.46 17.93
C VAL A 1005 1.89 39.33 17.52
N VAL A 1006 1.89 40.61 17.88
CA VAL A 1006 0.80 41.53 17.51
C VAL A 1006 0.78 41.79 16.01
N MET A 1007 1.94 41.97 15.38
CA MET A 1007 2.05 42.17 13.93
C MET A 1007 1.57 40.96 13.14
N PHE A 1008 1.90 39.74 13.59
CA PHE A 1008 1.43 38.51 12.97
C PHE A 1008 -0.09 38.35 13.08
N LEU A 1009 -0.67 38.64 14.26
CA LEU A 1009 -2.12 38.54 14.46
C LEU A 1009 -2.90 39.54 13.58
N VAL A 1010 -2.38 40.76 13.39
CA VAL A 1010 -2.99 41.75 12.49
C VAL A 1010 -2.92 41.30 11.04
N ILE A 1011 -1.76 40.83 10.56
CA ILE A 1011 -1.61 40.33 9.18
C ILE A 1011 -2.50 39.10 8.95
N LEU A 1012 -2.56 38.19 9.92
CA LEU A 1012 -3.43 37.01 9.85
C LEU A 1012 -4.91 37.40 9.78
N SER A 1013 -5.34 38.39 10.57
CA SER A 1013 -6.72 38.90 10.52
C SER A 1013 -7.09 39.51 9.16
N LEU A 1014 -6.17 40.28 8.57
CA LEU A 1014 -6.37 40.92 7.26
C LEU A 1014 -6.40 39.87 6.14
N PHE A 1015 -5.55 38.86 6.22
CA PHE A 1015 -5.51 37.75 5.29
C PHE A 1015 -6.78 36.89 5.36
N LEU A 1016 -7.24 36.55 6.58
CA LEU A 1016 -8.50 35.82 6.79
C LEU A 1016 -9.72 36.62 6.29
N CYS A 1017 -9.74 37.94 6.51
CA CYS A 1017 -10.77 38.82 5.95
C CYS A 1017 -10.75 38.83 4.41
N PHE A 1018 -9.58 38.80 3.79
CA PHE A 1018 -9.44 38.76 2.33
C PHE A 1018 -9.93 37.42 1.75
N LEU A 1019 -9.61 36.30 2.41
CA LEU A 1019 -10.07 34.97 2.02
C LEU A 1019 -11.60 34.83 2.16
N TRP A 1020 -12.19 35.31 3.26
CA TRP A 1020 -13.65 35.34 3.43
C TRP A 1020 -14.36 36.17 2.37
N LYS A 1021 -13.81 37.35 1.99
CA LYS A 1021 -14.36 38.20 0.91
C LYS A 1021 -14.24 37.58 -0.49
N ARG A 1022 -13.29 36.67 -0.71
CA ARG A 1022 -13.09 35.96 -1.99
C ARG A 1022 -14.04 34.77 -2.10
N GLU A 1023 -14.25 34.04 -1.01
CA GLU A 1023 -15.11 32.86 -0.97
C GLU A 1023 -16.61 33.20 -1.04
N ALA A 1024 -17.03 34.29 -0.40
CA ALA A 1024 -18.40 34.81 -0.52
C ALA A 1024 -18.77 35.19 -1.97
N ARG A 1025 -17.82 35.73 -2.74
CA ARG A 1025 -18.02 36.07 -4.17
C ARG A 1025 -18.14 34.84 -5.07
N ARG A 1026 -17.37 33.77 -4.80
CA ARG A 1026 -17.46 32.49 -5.55
C ARG A 1026 -18.80 31.78 -5.34
N ARG A 1027 -19.30 31.73 -4.09
CA ARG A 1027 -20.57 31.03 -3.77
C ARG A 1027 -21.79 31.68 -4.45
N GLN A 1028 -21.79 33.02 -4.60
CA GLN A 1028 -22.87 33.74 -5.28
C GLN A 1028 -22.89 33.52 -6.80
N GLN A 1029 -21.76 33.20 -7.43
CA GLN A 1029 -21.68 32.88 -8.85
C GLN A 1029 -22.15 31.44 -9.15
N ASN A 1030 -21.80 30.47 -8.30
CA ASN A 1030 -22.18 29.07 -8.51
C ASN A 1030 -23.71 28.82 -8.40
N LEU A 1031 -24.42 29.52 -7.48
CA LEU A 1031 -25.88 29.35 -7.34
C LEU A 1031 -26.66 29.88 -8.55
N LYS A 1032 -26.17 30.92 -9.24
CA LYS A 1032 -26.78 31.48 -10.46
C LYS A 1032 -26.70 30.54 -11.66
N SER A 1033 -25.73 29.63 -11.67
CA SER A 1033 -25.49 28.70 -12.78
C SER A 1033 -26.30 27.39 -12.70
N LEU A 1034 -26.84 27.04 -11.53
CA LEU A 1034 -27.45 25.73 -11.27
C LEU A 1034 -28.99 25.70 -11.30
N ILE A 1035 -29.69 26.84 -11.32
CA ILE A 1035 -31.16 26.86 -11.11
C ILE A 1035 -31.85 27.90 -12.03
N PRO A 1036 -32.71 27.50 -13.00
CA PRO A 1036 -33.40 28.40 -13.92
C PRO A 1036 -34.64 29.07 -13.28
N LEU A 1037 -34.55 29.45 -12.00
CA LEU A 1037 -35.64 30.08 -11.24
C LEU A 1037 -35.36 31.56 -11.01
N ARG A 1038 -36.43 32.36 -10.95
CA ARG A 1038 -36.30 33.80 -10.75
C ARG A 1038 -35.82 34.11 -9.32
N GLN A 1039 -34.68 34.79 -9.22
CA GLN A 1039 -34.18 35.27 -7.94
C GLN A 1039 -34.84 36.61 -7.58
N TYR A 1040 -35.47 36.68 -6.41
CA TYR A 1040 -36.05 37.90 -5.86
C TYR A 1040 -35.13 38.47 -4.78
N THR A 1041 -35.01 39.80 -4.75
CA THR A 1041 -34.36 40.52 -3.64
C THR A 1041 -35.25 40.49 -2.39
N TYR A 1042 -34.67 40.64 -1.20
CA TYR A 1042 -35.48 40.64 0.02
C TYR A 1042 -36.49 41.79 0.05
N ALA A 1043 -36.13 42.94 -0.54
CA ALA A 1043 -37.04 44.07 -0.71
C ALA A 1043 -38.25 43.72 -1.61
N GLN A 1044 -38.04 42.95 -2.68
CA GLN A 1044 -39.12 42.45 -3.52
C GLN A 1044 -39.98 41.44 -2.76
N VAL A 1045 -39.37 40.52 -2.00
CA VAL A 1045 -40.12 39.56 -1.17
C VAL A 1045 -41.00 40.29 -0.16
N LYS A 1046 -40.47 41.30 0.53
CA LYS A 1046 -41.23 42.14 1.46
C LYS A 1046 -42.38 42.87 0.76
N ARG A 1047 -42.21 43.30 -0.49
CA ARG A 1047 -43.29 43.91 -1.28
C ARG A 1047 -44.37 42.88 -1.66
N ILE A 1048 -43.96 41.70 -2.13
CA ILE A 1048 -44.85 40.59 -2.51
C ILE A 1048 -45.75 40.19 -1.35
N THR A 1049 -45.21 40.12 -0.13
CA THR A 1049 -45.96 39.71 1.08
C THR A 1049 -46.65 40.87 1.79
N LYS A 1050 -46.70 42.08 1.19
CA LYS A 1050 -47.24 43.30 1.81
C LYS A 1050 -46.65 43.54 3.21
N SER A 1051 -45.33 43.45 3.32
CA SER A 1051 -44.57 43.49 4.57
C SER A 1051 -44.93 42.37 5.55
N PHE A 1052 -45.12 41.15 5.05
CA PHE A 1052 -45.40 39.94 5.83
C PHE A 1052 -46.72 40.00 6.62
N ALA A 1053 -47.74 40.67 6.06
CA ALA A 1053 -48.98 40.99 6.75
C ALA A 1053 -49.88 39.77 7.03
N GLU A 1054 -49.93 38.79 6.12
CA GLU A 1054 -50.85 37.65 6.19
C GLU A 1054 -50.06 36.33 6.29
N VAL A 1055 -50.16 35.65 7.43
CA VAL A 1055 -49.52 34.34 7.67
C VAL A 1055 -50.47 33.23 7.25
N VAL A 1056 -49.99 32.34 6.38
CA VAL A 1056 -50.73 31.17 5.88
C VAL A 1056 -50.41 29.93 6.71
N GLY A 1057 -49.19 29.82 7.26
CA GLY A 1057 -48.80 28.68 8.09
C GLY A 1057 -47.47 28.90 8.82
N ARG A 1058 -47.26 28.15 9.92
CA ARG A 1058 -46.01 28.17 10.72
C ARG A 1058 -45.52 26.73 10.90
N GLY A 1059 -44.24 26.47 10.62
CA GLY A 1059 -43.63 25.14 10.80
C GLY A 1059 -42.19 25.22 11.31
N GLY A 1060 -41.57 24.07 11.58
CA GLY A 1060 -40.21 23.97 12.14
C GLY A 1060 -39.11 24.61 11.27
N PHE A 1061 -39.34 24.70 9.96
CA PHE A 1061 -38.39 25.22 8.99
C PHE A 1061 -38.65 26.68 8.57
N GLY A 1062 -39.73 27.32 9.04
CA GLY A 1062 -40.02 28.72 8.68
C GLY A 1062 -41.50 29.11 8.79
N ILE A 1063 -41.81 30.35 8.40
CA ILE A 1063 -43.16 30.92 8.37
C ILE A 1063 -43.57 31.17 6.92
N VAL A 1064 -44.77 30.75 6.55
CA VAL A 1064 -45.33 30.94 5.21
C VAL A 1064 -46.30 32.12 5.22
N TYR A 1065 -46.09 33.06 4.29
CA TYR A 1065 -46.91 34.26 4.13
C TYR A 1065 -47.65 34.25 2.80
N ARG A 1066 -48.83 34.85 2.75
CA ARG A 1066 -49.55 35.06 1.49
C ARG A 1066 -48.98 36.29 0.80
N GLY A 1067 -48.84 36.23 -0.51
CA GLY A 1067 -48.36 37.33 -1.31
C GLY A 1067 -48.98 37.38 -2.71
N THR A 1068 -48.68 38.46 -3.42
CA THR A 1068 -49.10 38.65 -4.81
C THR A 1068 -47.92 39.17 -5.62
N LEU A 1069 -47.61 38.50 -6.73
CA LEU A 1069 -46.58 38.92 -7.67
C LEU A 1069 -47.06 40.13 -8.50
N SER A 1070 -46.13 40.83 -9.14
CA SER A 1070 -46.44 42.02 -9.97
C SER A 1070 -47.29 41.70 -11.20
N ASP A 1071 -47.39 40.43 -11.58
CA ASP A 1071 -48.23 39.91 -12.68
C ASP A 1071 -49.64 39.51 -12.22
N GLY A 1072 -49.98 39.70 -10.93
CA GLY A 1072 -51.28 39.38 -10.36
C GLY A 1072 -51.42 37.95 -9.80
N ARG A 1073 -50.41 37.08 -9.97
CA ARG A 1073 -50.46 35.70 -9.43
C ARG A 1073 -50.35 35.70 -7.90
N MET A 1074 -51.21 34.90 -7.25
CA MET A 1074 -51.14 34.67 -5.81
C MET A 1074 -50.03 33.67 -5.47
N VAL A 1075 -49.26 33.96 -4.44
CA VAL A 1075 -48.09 33.16 -4.05
C VAL A 1075 -48.04 32.90 -2.55
N ALA A 1076 -47.44 31.77 -2.18
CA ALA A 1076 -47.07 31.45 -0.81
C ALA A 1076 -45.56 31.66 -0.65
N VAL A 1077 -45.16 32.50 0.30
CA VAL A 1077 -43.75 32.85 0.54
C VAL A 1077 -43.31 32.24 1.87
N LYS A 1078 -42.52 31.17 1.82
CA LYS A 1078 -41.91 30.55 3.00
C LYS A 1078 -40.61 31.27 3.33
N VAL A 1079 -40.61 32.03 4.41
CA VAL A 1079 -39.42 32.67 4.97
C VAL A 1079 -38.79 31.72 5.97
N LEU A 1080 -37.53 31.34 5.73
CA LEU A 1080 -36.82 30.38 6.55
C LEU A 1080 -36.27 31.06 7.81
N LYS A 1081 -36.21 30.31 8.91
CA LYS A 1081 -35.64 30.79 10.17
C LYS A 1081 -34.12 30.92 10.04
N ASP A 1082 -33.50 31.97 10.60
CA ASP A 1082 -32.05 32.15 10.56
C ASP A 1082 -31.35 30.92 11.17
N SER A 1083 -30.70 30.10 10.35
CA SER A 1083 -29.93 28.93 10.80
C SER A 1083 -28.44 29.28 10.93
N LYS A 1084 -27.76 28.75 11.96
CA LYS A 1084 -26.32 28.97 12.24
C LYS A 1084 -25.37 28.17 11.32
N GLY A 1085 -25.90 27.46 10.32
CA GLY A 1085 -25.13 26.60 9.40
C GLY A 1085 -24.75 27.29 8.08
N ASN A 1086 -23.87 26.64 7.28
CA ASN A 1086 -23.40 27.14 5.97
C ASN A 1086 -24.52 27.28 4.92
N GLY A 1087 -25.73 26.82 5.23
CA GLY A 1087 -26.90 27.05 4.42
C GLY A 1087 -27.06 26.10 3.24
N GLU A 1088 -26.38 24.95 3.30
CA GLU A 1088 -26.48 23.85 2.33
C GLU A 1088 -27.89 23.26 2.28
N ASP A 1089 -28.61 23.17 3.40
CA ASP A 1089 -29.99 22.68 3.44
C ASP A 1089 -30.92 23.49 2.52
N PHE A 1090 -30.78 24.82 2.53
CA PHE A 1090 -31.53 25.71 1.63
C PHE A 1090 -31.17 25.48 0.17
N THR A 1091 -29.88 25.33 -0.12
CA THR A 1091 -29.40 25.11 -1.49
C THR A 1091 -29.85 23.76 -2.03
N ASN A 1092 -29.83 22.70 -1.20
CA ASN A 1092 -30.33 21.38 -1.54
C ASN A 1092 -31.86 21.38 -1.72
N GLU A 1093 -32.61 22.09 -0.87
CA GLU A 1093 -34.07 22.20 -0.99
C GLU A 1093 -34.46 22.94 -2.29
N VAL A 1094 -33.82 24.08 -2.60
CA VAL A 1094 -34.10 24.82 -3.85
C VAL A 1094 -33.64 24.03 -5.08
N ALA A 1095 -32.47 23.38 -5.04
CA ALA A 1095 -31.98 22.57 -6.16
C ALA A 1095 -32.89 21.37 -6.43
N SER A 1096 -33.24 20.60 -5.40
CA SER A 1096 -34.13 19.44 -5.52
C SER A 1096 -35.51 19.83 -6.01
N MET A 1097 -36.12 20.89 -5.48
CA MET A 1097 -37.46 21.30 -5.88
C MET A 1097 -37.50 21.96 -7.26
N SER A 1098 -36.42 22.63 -7.67
CA SER A 1098 -36.34 23.25 -9.00
C SER A 1098 -36.36 22.24 -10.15
N GLN A 1099 -36.01 20.98 -9.87
CA GLN A 1099 -35.93 19.90 -10.87
C GLN A 1099 -37.17 18.99 -10.86
N THR A 1100 -38.06 19.11 -9.87
CA THR A 1100 -39.28 18.31 -9.77
C THR A 1100 -40.51 19.07 -10.26
N SER A 1101 -41.15 18.59 -11.34
CA SER A 1101 -42.44 19.08 -11.83
C SER A 1101 -43.44 17.91 -11.87
N HIS A 1102 -44.50 17.98 -11.06
CA HIS A 1102 -45.54 16.97 -11.00
C HIS A 1102 -46.90 17.60 -10.67
N LEU A 1103 -47.99 17.07 -11.21
CA LEU A 1103 -49.36 17.61 -11.09
C LEU A 1103 -49.83 17.79 -9.64
N ASN A 1104 -49.32 16.99 -8.70
CA ASN A 1104 -49.71 17.01 -7.27
C ASN A 1104 -48.66 17.71 -6.37
N ILE A 1105 -47.69 18.43 -6.93
CA ILE A 1105 -46.64 19.14 -6.17
C ILE A 1105 -46.71 20.62 -6.51
N VAL A 1106 -46.66 21.48 -5.49
CA VAL A 1106 -46.73 22.94 -5.67
C VAL A 1106 -45.51 23.45 -6.44
N THR A 1107 -45.76 24.15 -7.54
CA THR A 1107 -44.70 24.70 -8.40
C THR A 1107 -43.89 25.76 -7.67
N LEU A 1108 -42.57 25.62 -7.70
CA LEU A 1108 -41.62 26.60 -7.19
C LEU A 1108 -41.45 27.73 -8.22
N LEU A 1109 -41.78 28.97 -7.84
CA LEU A 1109 -41.76 30.13 -8.74
C LEU A 1109 -40.48 30.98 -8.62
N GLY A 1110 -39.78 30.88 -7.50
CA GLY A 1110 -38.53 31.58 -7.30
C GLY A 1110 -38.04 31.54 -5.86
N PHE A 1111 -36.91 32.19 -5.60
CA PHE A 1111 -36.27 32.20 -4.28
C PHE A 1111 -35.57 33.53 -3.99
N CYS A 1112 -35.30 33.79 -2.72
CA CYS A 1112 -34.49 34.89 -2.22
C CYS A 1112 -33.34 34.31 -1.40
N SER A 1113 -32.12 34.74 -1.70
CA SER A 1113 -30.89 34.31 -1.01
C SER A 1113 -30.00 35.52 -0.75
N GLU A 1114 -30.41 36.37 0.18
CA GLU A 1114 -29.66 37.57 0.58
C GLU A 1114 -29.16 37.40 2.03
N GLY A 1115 -27.91 36.92 2.18
CA GLY A 1115 -27.29 36.71 3.49
C GLY A 1115 -28.04 35.66 4.33
N SER A 1116 -28.43 36.03 5.56
CA SER A 1116 -29.26 35.18 6.42
C SER A 1116 -30.75 35.19 6.01
N LYS A 1117 -31.16 36.17 5.19
CA LYS A 1117 -32.56 36.36 4.78
C LYS A 1117 -32.88 35.50 3.57
N ARG A 1118 -33.45 34.32 3.83
CA ARG A 1118 -33.75 33.32 2.83
C ARG A 1118 -35.25 33.07 2.75
N ALA A 1119 -35.77 33.05 1.53
CA ALA A 1119 -37.19 32.79 1.30
C ALA A 1119 -37.40 32.00 0.02
N ILE A 1120 -38.47 31.22 -0.02
CA ILE A 1120 -38.88 30.42 -1.17
C ILE A 1120 -40.30 30.84 -1.54
N ILE A 1121 -40.56 31.08 -2.84
CA ILE A 1121 -41.82 31.59 -3.37
C ILE A 1121 -42.49 30.48 -4.19
N TYR A 1122 -43.64 30.01 -3.74
CA TYR A 1122 -44.46 28.98 -4.38
C TYR A 1122 -45.74 29.57 -4.96
N GLU A 1123 -46.37 28.86 -5.89
CA GLU A 1123 -47.73 29.16 -6.32
C GLU A 1123 -48.74 28.89 -5.18
N PHE A 1124 -49.71 29.79 -5.00
CA PHE A 1124 -50.71 29.66 -3.92
C PHE A 1124 -51.90 28.81 -4.38
N LEU A 1125 -52.11 27.65 -3.76
CA LEU A 1125 -53.28 26.79 -4.02
C LEU A 1125 -54.41 27.12 -3.03
N GLY A 1126 -55.57 27.51 -3.55
CA GLY A 1126 -56.71 27.99 -2.75
C GLY A 1126 -57.59 26.89 -2.11
N ASN A 1127 -57.36 25.62 -2.42
CA ASN A 1127 -58.07 24.48 -1.82
C ASN A 1127 -57.06 23.71 -0.96
N GLY A 1128 -57.33 23.58 0.34
CA GLY A 1128 -56.43 22.92 1.30
C GLY A 1128 -55.84 21.61 0.77
N SER A 1129 -54.52 21.52 0.74
CA SER A 1129 -53.78 20.32 0.34
C SER A 1129 -53.74 19.31 1.51
N PRO A 1130 -53.52 18.00 1.25
CA PRO A 1130 -53.44 16.98 2.29
C PRO A 1130 -52.37 17.25 3.36
#